data_AF-A0A8K1CFQ7-F1
#
_entry.id   AF-A0A8K1CFQ7-F1
#
_cell.length_a   1.000
_cell.length_b   1.000
_cell.length_c   1.000
_cell.angle_alpha   90.00
_cell.angle_beta   90.00
_cell.angle_gamma   90.00
#
_symmetry.space_group_name_H-M   'P 1'
#
loop_
_entity.id
_entity.type
_entity.pdbx_description
1 polymer ?
#
loop_
_entity_poly.entity_id
_entity_poly.type
_entity_poly.pdbx_seq_one_letter_code
_entity_poly.pdbx_strand_id
1 'polypeptide(L)'
;MKAMHRWMKAAFRKEGQKDLEMVEKAFAFVEWMVLLSTSGDNALQINVRHNLQPSYGLNTIATASLRAGSIAEASRALDLYEVYGFEPDVFTLTSRIDVAVRSGDVHDAIAQYESMRKSKTRPNIVTFTTILRGIASEKDIQPVECLRFLSEAREEGATDEHLYLEALEVCVKRQDATTFSAVMTEIQTHGVHAMETNKFAQLQEQARACFPDTVQLTKSASRCAGSEDGPSTKPQAKHSQRDLSDVSLIQLEMNRLIERLVKGSKVTTNDFETLIHQCRKRKRKEALRVIFDTMERLATEGYDLILSSEGTETTLPPQPHLLPTIETYIAMVDAYLELDGEELAWQAFLDVSNRAQLRRQQALYRRFIHGCYVSMQCKYIPELLQLIREEDNSAISLTHRMCVELARMHGHQHLQGMDIVLNGMPDSISHEQKQQYMEELVTSCAYKDNARGVAESIQALIDQGFQLSTKTEMAVIICCLQHQEIEGALETLRGFQDQGLVLDIPTYASLLREMYFKHTRRGKVFDETSRRLALRFLLNRTVLFDQVDEERDAIQSCLIESSETNQHDGVSSDPLCFWCQHHDLQCSPLLFLQHVMELTNIVQGKEAMLAAQDAIGEALESTPDPLLFVLRAITQLPSMDRNYRGQAVIAKRLFAALKLDHDQIEDHHFEFSFNSLEQLTVHLFKEVDDALHLHEQDETRVLAFCLDALETESIDKVLGYIMSKESLNTAETAEFLLPRLAQLYAVDGVVTVLQFFKPDSDHIIETRRSFLREVITLEQEIATDEEKSTLPLTRRAILDFKLEHEAEFMPFVMAPVARASFQREDEDTGVNENLSLPLDAGQVVIVDNDDAVRLAYDVLMQENLARVGIDAEWRPDSGRGYAPSKCSLLQIACDSHVFLFDLLAIPISDLEELFSHIWTSPVILKLGYALDGDIKRLQWTFPEETCFKRLENIQDLSDLASTTAPDKNLRGLSALAMGILGVPLDKRQQTSDWERRPLTPEQIAYAALDAFCLLLLHDSFQHYEVTVTLGNVPSSNPCGDAPRAGRGSVMTHR
;
A
#
# COMPACT_ATOMS: atom_id res chain seq x y z
N MET A 1 3.02 4.02 23.60
CA MET A 1 3.97 3.13 22.88
C MET A 1 5.03 3.85 22.04
N LYS A 2 4.69 4.68 21.03
CA LYS A 2 5.69 5.41 20.21
C LYS A 2 6.65 6.30 21.03
N ALA A 3 6.19 6.90 22.14
CA ALA A 3 7.04 7.67 23.05
C ALA A 3 8.08 6.80 23.78
N MET A 4 7.65 5.67 24.35
CA MET A 4 8.52 4.71 25.03
C MET A 4 9.59 4.11 24.11
N HIS A 5 9.25 3.79 22.86
CA HIS A 5 10.24 3.36 21.86
C HIS A 5 11.31 4.44 21.58
N ARG A 6 10.91 5.71 21.56
CA ARG A 6 11.85 6.84 21.40
C ARG A 6 12.72 7.03 22.63
N TRP A 7 12.17 6.92 23.85
CA TRP A 7 12.95 6.99 25.09
C TRP A 7 13.95 5.86 25.20
N MET A 8 13.55 4.61 24.94
CA MET A 8 14.47 3.46 24.98
C MET A 8 15.55 3.53 23.88
N LYS A 9 15.21 4.03 22.67
CA LYS A 9 16.20 4.28 21.61
C LYS A 9 17.16 5.42 21.95
N ALA A 10 16.70 6.44 22.66
CA ALA A 10 17.53 7.54 23.13
C ALA A 10 18.43 7.12 24.30
N ALA A 11 17.92 6.27 25.21
CA ALA A 11 18.63 5.76 26.38
C ALA A 11 19.92 4.98 26.05
N PHE A 12 19.98 4.36 24.86
CA PHE A 12 21.02 3.41 24.48
C PHE A 12 21.77 3.78 23.18
N ARG A 13 22.02 5.07 22.92
CA ARG A 13 22.83 5.50 21.76
C ARG A 13 24.26 4.89 21.82
N LYS A 14 24.84 4.61 20.64
CA LYS A 14 26.11 3.90 20.41
C LYS A 14 27.38 4.49 21.07
N GLU A 15 27.29 5.59 21.82
CA GLU A 15 28.43 6.35 22.37
C GLU A 15 28.52 6.33 23.92
N GLY A 16 28.20 5.21 24.55
CA GLY A 16 28.78 4.85 25.85
C GLY A 16 28.26 5.53 27.14
N GLN A 17 27.30 6.47 27.08
CA GLN A 17 26.58 6.94 28.27
C GLN A 17 25.11 6.50 28.25
N LYS A 18 24.74 5.68 29.24
CA LYS A 18 23.35 5.27 29.51
C LYS A 18 22.59 6.47 30.07
N ASP A 19 21.62 6.99 29.33
CA ASP A 19 20.73 8.05 29.82
C ASP A 19 19.67 7.41 30.73
N LEU A 20 20.03 7.32 32.02
CA LEU A 20 19.18 6.76 33.09
C LEU A 20 17.84 7.48 33.20
N GLU A 21 17.77 8.76 32.84
CA GLU A 21 16.53 9.54 32.90
C GLU A 21 15.50 9.01 31.90
N MET A 22 15.94 8.63 30.70
CA MET A 22 15.06 8.07 29.67
C MET A 22 14.59 6.66 29.99
N VAL A 23 15.41 5.88 30.71
CA VAL A 23 15.02 4.54 31.22
C VAL A 23 13.96 4.69 32.31
N GLU A 24 14.18 5.56 33.30
CA GLU A 24 13.19 5.81 34.36
C GLU A 24 11.88 6.39 33.81
N LYS A 25 11.94 7.26 32.77
CA LYS A 25 10.74 7.73 32.07
C LYS A 25 9.94 6.60 31.42
N ALA A 26 10.62 5.60 30.85
CA ALA A 26 9.95 4.44 30.28
C ALA A 26 9.27 3.59 31.34
N PHE A 27 9.94 3.32 32.47
CA PHE A 27 9.35 2.59 33.59
C PHE A 27 8.16 3.37 34.21
N ALA A 28 8.36 4.64 34.57
CA ALA A 28 7.30 5.48 35.15
C ALA A 28 6.06 5.58 34.25
N PHE A 29 6.25 5.60 32.93
CA PHE A 29 5.14 5.58 31.98
C PHE A 29 4.37 4.26 32.00
N VAL A 30 5.06 3.12 32.14
CA VAL A 30 4.40 1.82 32.30
C VAL A 30 3.68 1.74 33.65
N GLU A 31 4.27 2.21 34.74
CA GLU A 31 3.61 2.28 36.06
C GLU A 31 2.34 3.13 36.01
N TRP A 32 2.37 4.27 35.30
CA TRP A 32 1.20 5.10 35.09
C TRP A 32 0.15 4.40 34.22
N MET A 33 0.55 3.64 33.20
CA MET A 33 -0.37 2.78 32.44
C MET A 33 -1.02 1.71 33.33
N VAL A 34 -0.27 1.11 34.27
CA VAL A 34 -0.83 0.16 35.26
C VAL A 34 -1.87 0.87 36.12
N LEU A 35 -1.56 2.05 36.66
CA LEU A 35 -2.48 2.88 37.44
C LEU A 35 -3.77 3.18 36.67
N LEU A 36 -3.65 3.66 35.43
CA LEU A 36 -4.80 3.96 34.57
C LEU A 36 -5.64 2.73 34.23
N SER A 37 -5.01 1.56 34.08
CA SER A 37 -5.70 0.30 33.76
C SER A 37 -6.42 -0.35 34.94
N THR A 38 -6.00 -0.04 36.17
CA THR A 38 -6.50 -0.69 37.40
C THR A 38 -7.45 0.20 38.20
N SER A 39 -7.05 1.45 38.46
CA SER A 39 -7.78 2.36 39.35
C SER A 39 -8.08 3.73 38.74
N GLY A 40 -7.56 4.03 37.54
CA GLY A 40 -7.68 5.36 36.92
C GLY A 40 -6.79 6.39 37.63
N ASP A 41 -6.74 7.61 37.10
CA ASP A 41 -5.97 8.70 37.70
C ASP A 41 -6.92 9.74 38.27
N ASN A 42 -7.18 9.62 39.58
CA ASN A 42 -8.08 10.52 40.31
C ASN A 42 -7.58 11.98 40.33
N ALA A 43 -6.26 12.19 40.30
CA ALA A 43 -5.69 13.53 40.31
C ALA A 43 -5.94 14.26 38.97
N LEU A 44 -5.94 13.49 37.87
CA LEU A 44 -6.21 13.99 36.52
C LEU A 44 -7.65 13.77 36.06
N GLN A 45 -8.54 13.27 36.94
CA GLN A 45 -9.94 12.93 36.63
C GLN A 45 -10.09 11.94 35.46
N ILE A 46 -9.15 11.00 35.31
CA ILE A 46 -9.18 9.98 34.26
C ILE A 46 -9.79 8.70 34.83
N ASN A 47 -10.95 8.31 34.31
CA ASN A 47 -11.59 7.03 34.64
C ASN A 47 -10.74 5.83 34.17
N VAL A 48 -10.98 4.66 34.79
CA VAL A 48 -10.25 3.42 34.49
C VAL A 48 -10.29 3.09 33.00
N ARG A 49 -9.13 2.77 32.41
CA ARG A 49 -8.95 2.43 30.99
C ARG A 49 -8.46 0.98 30.86
N HIS A 50 -9.39 0.04 30.88
CA HIS A 50 -9.08 -1.41 30.83
C HIS A 50 -8.39 -1.86 29.53
N ASN A 51 -8.49 -1.09 28.44
CA ASN A 51 -7.89 -1.44 27.14
C ASN A 51 -6.39 -1.11 27.03
N LEU A 52 -5.78 -0.50 28.06
CA LEU A 52 -4.34 -0.27 28.08
C LEU A 52 -3.59 -1.59 28.30
N GLN A 53 -2.42 -1.73 27.67
CA GLN A 53 -1.60 -2.96 27.73
C GLN A 53 -0.24 -2.68 28.40
N PRO A 54 -0.17 -2.54 29.74
CA PRO A 54 1.09 -2.28 30.44
C PRO A 54 2.10 -3.43 30.34
N SER A 55 1.61 -4.68 30.23
CA SER A 55 2.42 -5.89 29.99
C SER A 55 3.26 -5.76 28.71
N TYR A 56 2.65 -5.35 27.60
CA TYR A 56 3.36 -5.07 26.35
C TYR A 56 4.41 -3.94 26.50
N GLY A 57 4.11 -2.98 27.38
CA GLY A 57 5.04 -1.95 27.85
C GLY A 57 6.33 -2.53 28.44
N LEU A 58 6.19 -3.42 29.42
CA LEU A 58 7.31 -4.12 30.07
C LEU A 58 8.11 -4.99 29.09
N ASN A 59 7.45 -5.73 28.19
CA ASN A 59 8.13 -6.54 27.17
C ASN A 59 8.98 -5.70 26.23
N THR A 60 8.50 -4.51 25.88
CA THR A 60 9.27 -3.57 25.05
C THR A 60 10.51 -3.07 25.79
N ILE A 61 10.39 -2.75 27.08
CA ILE A 61 11.52 -2.31 27.91
C ILE A 61 12.55 -3.44 28.06
N ALA A 62 12.10 -4.67 28.34
CA ALA A 62 12.95 -5.85 28.48
C ALA A 62 13.77 -6.11 27.20
N THR A 63 13.11 -6.10 26.03
CA THR A 63 13.76 -6.35 24.73
C THR A 63 14.76 -5.27 24.36
N ALA A 64 14.40 -4.00 24.56
CA ALA A 64 15.29 -2.89 24.26
C ALA A 64 16.53 -2.91 25.17
N SER A 65 16.35 -3.23 26.46
CA SER A 65 17.44 -3.39 27.42
C SER A 65 18.35 -4.58 27.08
N LEU A 66 17.80 -5.72 26.65
CA LEU A 66 18.56 -6.88 26.18
C LEU A 66 19.41 -6.57 24.94
N ARG A 67 18.86 -5.85 23.96
CA ARG A 67 19.60 -5.42 22.76
C ARG A 67 20.72 -4.44 23.07
N ALA A 68 20.54 -3.62 24.10
CA ALA A 68 21.56 -2.70 24.60
C ALA A 68 22.59 -3.36 25.53
N GLY A 69 22.42 -4.65 25.85
CA GLY A 69 23.31 -5.38 26.78
C GLY A 69 23.10 -5.03 28.26
N SER A 70 22.03 -4.33 28.63
CA SER A 70 21.74 -3.96 30.02
C SER A 70 20.85 -5.00 30.69
N ILE A 71 21.49 -6.05 31.22
CA ILE A 71 20.82 -7.20 31.86
C ILE A 71 19.99 -6.77 33.08
N ALA A 72 20.51 -5.83 33.89
CA ALA A 72 19.84 -5.36 35.10
C ALA A 72 18.46 -4.72 34.83
N GLU A 73 18.32 -3.90 33.78
CA GLU A 73 17.03 -3.28 33.44
C GLU A 73 16.07 -4.25 32.77
N ALA A 74 16.61 -5.21 32.01
CA ALA A 74 15.81 -6.29 31.46
C ALA A 74 15.21 -7.16 32.58
N SER A 75 16.01 -7.51 33.59
CA SER A 75 15.53 -8.21 34.79
C SER A 75 14.49 -7.39 35.53
N ARG A 76 14.75 -6.09 35.78
CA ARG A 76 13.79 -5.20 36.45
C ARG A 76 12.42 -5.18 35.74
N ALA A 77 12.40 -5.10 34.42
CA ALA A 77 11.16 -5.14 33.65
C ALA A 77 10.42 -6.47 33.76
N LEU A 78 11.14 -7.58 33.86
CA LEU A 78 10.57 -8.92 34.00
C LEU A 78 10.09 -9.20 35.44
N ASP A 79 10.76 -8.66 36.45
CA ASP A 79 10.34 -8.80 37.85
C ASP A 79 9.01 -8.04 38.11
N LEU A 80 8.79 -6.93 37.40
CA LEU A 80 7.54 -6.17 37.46
C LEU A 80 6.31 -6.94 36.93
N TYR A 81 6.48 -8.00 36.15
CA TYR A 81 5.36 -8.88 35.79
C TYR A 81 4.75 -9.55 37.02
N GLU A 82 5.60 -10.02 37.93
CA GLU A 82 5.15 -10.69 39.16
C GLU A 82 4.55 -9.67 40.14
N VAL A 83 5.15 -8.48 40.24
CA VAL A 83 4.66 -7.38 41.08
C VAL A 83 3.27 -6.90 40.64
N TYR A 84 3.01 -6.80 39.33
CA TYR A 84 1.72 -6.35 38.81
C TYR A 84 0.74 -7.51 38.51
N GLY A 85 1.13 -8.75 38.75
CA GLY A 85 0.29 -9.92 38.53
C GLY A 85 -0.04 -10.20 37.06
N PHE A 86 0.85 -9.82 36.14
CA PHE A 86 0.68 -10.11 34.71
C PHE A 86 1.10 -11.55 34.40
N GLU A 87 0.28 -12.26 33.61
CA GLU A 87 0.63 -13.59 33.13
C GLU A 87 1.75 -13.51 32.07
N PRO A 88 2.91 -14.16 32.27
CA PRO A 88 3.99 -14.15 31.29
C PRO A 88 3.63 -15.00 30.06
N ASP A 89 3.75 -14.40 28.87
CA ASP A 89 3.58 -15.12 27.60
C ASP A 89 4.89 -15.78 27.12
N VAL A 90 4.84 -16.42 25.94
CA VAL A 90 6.00 -17.09 25.32
C VAL A 90 7.19 -16.14 25.15
N PHE A 91 6.91 -14.87 24.87
CA PHE A 91 7.92 -13.85 24.62
C PHE A 91 8.58 -13.40 25.92
N THR A 92 7.79 -13.15 26.96
CA THR A 92 8.28 -12.78 28.30
C THR A 92 9.16 -13.89 28.87
N LEU A 93 8.70 -15.14 28.81
CA LEU A 93 9.47 -16.29 29.31
C LEU A 93 10.74 -16.53 28.50
N THR A 94 10.69 -16.40 27.17
CA THR A 94 11.88 -16.48 26.31
C THR A 94 12.88 -15.34 26.60
N SER A 95 12.37 -14.15 26.93
CA SER A 95 13.22 -13.02 27.33
C SER A 95 13.89 -13.24 28.68
N ARG A 96 13.22 -13.89 29.66
CA ARG A 96 13.85 -14.28 30.94
C ARG A 96 14.98 -15.31 30.71
N ILE A 97 14.75 -16.26 29.79
CA ILE A 97 15.77 -17.23 29.37
C ILE A 97 16.96 -16.53 28.69
N ASP A 98 16.75 -15.54 27.80
CA ASP A 98 17.84 -14.76 27.19
C ASP A 98 18.61 -13.92 28.23
N VAL A 99 17.92 -13.36 29.24
CA VAL A 99 18.56 -12.68 30.37
C VAL A 99 19.49 -13.64 31.13
N ALA A 100 19.02 -14.84 31.49
CA ALA A 100 19.80 -15.85 32.21
C ALA A 100 21.00 -16.37 31.40
N VAL A 101 20.82 -16.59 30.10
CA VAL A 101 21.93 -16.96 29.20
C VAL A 101 22.99 -15.87 29.13
N ARG A 102 22.59 -14.59 28.99
CA ARG A 102 23.54 -13.47 28.89
C ARG A 102 24.19 -13.10 30.21
N SER A 103 23.55 -13.39 31.34
CA SER A 103 24.18 -13.24 32.67
C SER A 103 25.15 -14.37 32.99
N GLY A 104 25.18 -15.43 32.16
CA GLY A 104 26.05 -16.59 32.33
C GLY A 104 25.48 -17.65 33.27
N ASP A 105 24.21 -17.58 33.64
CA ASP A 105 23.53 -18.61 34.43
C ASP A 105 22.65 -19.49 33.54
N VAL A 106 23.32 -20.37 32.79
CA VAL A 106 22.63 -21.25 31.84
C VAL A 106 21.81 -22.34 32.56
N HIS A 107 22.15 -22.66 33.81
CA HIS A 107 21.35 -23.56 34.63
C HIS A 107 20.00 -22.96 34.99
N ASP A 108 19.95 -21.67 35.34
CA ASP A 108 18.68 -20.96 35.54
C ASP A 108 17.89 -20.85 34.23
N ALA A 109 18.56 -20.59 33.10
CA ALA A 109 17.91 -20.57 31.79
C ALA A 109 17.19 -21.89 31.47
N ILE A 110 17.81 -23.04 31.79
CA ILE A 110 17.22 -24.36 31.63
C ILE A 110 16.08 -24.58 32.64
N ALA A 111 16.24 -24.16 33.89
CA ALA A 111 15.17 -24.26 34.89
C ALA A 111 13.92 -23.45 34.50
N GLN A 112 14.11 -22.26 33.95
CA GLN A 112 13.03 -21.42 33.43
C GLN A 112 12.35 -22.05 32.20
N TYR A 113 13.12 -22.68 31.32
CA TYR A 113 12.57 -23.47 30.23
C TYR A 113 11.72 -24.67 30.71
N GLU A 114 12.19 -25.42 31.71
CA GLU A 114 11.43 -26.54 32.27
C GLU A 114 10.15 -26.05 32.99
N SER A 115 10.21 -24.86 33.61
CA SER A 115 9.02 -24.19 34.16
C SER A 115 8.04 -23.80 33.05
N MET A 116 8.54 -23.26 31.94
CA MET A 116 7.75 -22.91 30.76
C MET A 116 7.03 -24.13 30.19
N ARG A 117 7.69 -25.29 30.06
CA ARG A 117 7.05 -26.53 29.61
C ARG A 117 5.95 -27.04 30.54
N LYS A 118 6.06 -26.80 31.84
CA LYS A 118 5.04 -27.16 32.85
C LYS A 118 3.88 -26.16 32.88
N SER A 119 4.09 -24.96 32.35
CA SER A 119 3.06 -23.94 32.17
C SER A 119 2.20 -24.24 30.93
N LYS A 120 1.14 -23.46 30.71
CA LYS A 120 0.31 -23.55 29.49
C LYS A 120 1.03 -23.02 28.23
N THR A 121 2.22 -22.45 28.38
CA THR A 121 2.93 -21.71 27.32
C THR A 121 3.95 -22.60 26.62
N ARG A 122 3.78 -22.82 25.31
CA ARG A 122 4.69 -23.67 24.53
C ARG A 122 5.96 -22.94 24.08
N PRO A 123 7.15 -23.54 24.18
CA PRO A 123 8.39 -22.96 23.68
C PRO A 123 8.38 -22.84 22.16
N ASN A 124 9.04 -21.80 21.63
CA ASN A 124 9.17 -21.59 20.20
C ASN A 124 10.64 -21.67 19.77
N ILE A 125 10.88 -21.51 18.47
CA ILE A 125 12.23 -21.66 17.91
C ILE A 125 13.26 -20.67 18.47
N VAL A 126 12.80 -19.49 18.89
CA VAL A 126 13.65 -18.48 19.54
C VAL A 126 14.06 -18.95 20.93
N THR A 127 13.16 -19.63 21.66
CA THR A 127 13.48 -20.26 22.94
C THR A 127 14.59 -21.30 22.79
N PHE A 128 14.44 -22.24 21.84
CA PHE A 128 15.43 -23.30 21.62
C PHE A 128 16.79 -22.77 21.16
N THR A 129 16.81 -21.85 20.18
CA THR A 129 18.07 -21.23 19.72
C THR A 129 18.77 -20.42 20.81
N THR A 130 18.03 -19.77 21.71
CA THR A 130 18.61 -19.03 22.86
C THR A 130 19.27 -19.97 23.87
N ILE A 131 18.65 -21.11 24.17
CA ILE A 131 19.23 -22.14 25.04
C ILE A 131 20.48 -22.75 24.42
N LEU A 132 20.46 -23.09 23.12
CA LEU A 132 21.64 -23.61 22.42
C LEU A 132 22.82 -22.63 22.46
N ARG A 133 22.58 -21.32 22.29
CA ARG A 133 23.62 -20.29 22.48
C ARG A 133 24.21 -20.32 23.88
N GLY A 134 23.38 -20.50 24.91
CA GLY A 134 23.83 -20.65 26.30
C GLY A 134 24.72 -21.88 26.48
N ILE A 135 24.31 -23.04 25.95
CA ILE A 135 25.09 -24.28 25.99
C ILE A 135 26.44 -24.12 25.26
N ALA A 136 26.51 -23.32 24.19
CA ALA A 136 27.77 -23.02 23.50
C ALA A 136 28.78 -22.30 24.40
N SER A 137 28.31 -21.49 25.35
CA SER A 137 29.14 -20.70 26.26
C SER A 137 29.41 -21.36 27.62
N GLU A 138 28.56 -22.29 28.05
CA GLU A 138 28.67 -22.92 29.37
C GLU A 138 29.59 -24.15 29.36
N LYS A 139 30.51 -24.22 30.32
CA LYS A 139 31.50 -25.30 30.42
C LYS A 139 30.98 -26.53 31.14
N ASP A 140 30.08 -26.34 32.10
CA ASP A 140 29.61 -27.42 32.97
C ASP A 140 28.49 -28.26 32.34
N ILE A 141 27.85 -27.74 31.28
CA ILE A 141 26.83 -28.46 30.51
C ILE A 141 27.48 -29.21 29.34
N GLN A 142 27.12 -30.49 29.21
CA GLN A 142 27.62 -31.35 28.14
C GLN A 142 26.95 -30.99 26.81
N PRO A 143 27.70 -30.86 25.69
CA PRO A 143 27.13 -30.51 24.38
C PRO A 143 26.05 -31.48 23.89
N VAL A 144 26.05 -32.73 24.37
CA VAL A 144 25.02 -33.73 24.07
C VAL A 144 23.60 -33.28 24.41
N GLU A 145 23.43 -32.36 25.37
CA GLU A 145 22.13 -31.75 25.68
C GLU A 145 21.49 -31.05 24.47
N CYS A 146 22.27 -30.61 23.49
CA CYS A 146 21.74 -30.06 22.24
C CYS A 146 20.80 -31.04 21.54
N LEU A 147 21.09 -32.34 21.55
CA LEU A 147 20.24 -33.37 20.94
C LEU A 147 18.90 -33.51 21.68
N ARG A 148 18.91 -33.36 23.00
CA ARG A 148 17.67 -33.31 23.79
C ARG A 148 16.82 -32.13 23.35
N PHE A 149 17.39 -30.93 23.29
CA PHE A 149 16.65 -29.75 22.84
C PHE A 149 16.20 -29.82 21.38
N LEU A 150 16.97 -30.44 20.47
CA LEU A 150 16.56 -30.66 19.07
C LEU A 150 15.38 -31.65 18.98
N SER A 151 15.39 -32.69 19.82
CA SER A 151 14.27 -33.64 19.90
C SER A 151 13.00 -33.00 20.46
N GLU A 152 13.11 -32.22 21.54
CA GLU A 152 11.99 -31.50 22.14
C GLU A 152 11.46 -30.41 21.20
N ALA A 153 12.33 -29.69 20.48
CA ALA A 153 11.93 -28.74 19.45
C ALA A 153 11.13 -29.42 18.33
N ARG A 154 11.49 -30.65 17.95
CA ARG A 154 10.76 -31.42 16.95
C ARG A 154 9.39 -31.88 17.46
N GLU A 155 9.32 -32.34 18.71
CA GLU A 155 8.04 -32.71 19.34
C GLU A 155 7.07 -31.53 19.40
N GLU A 156 7.60 -30.32 19.62
CA GLU A 156 6.82 -29.08 19.64
C GLU A 156 6.62 -28.45 18.23
N GLY A 157 7.19 -29.03 17.17
CA GLY A 157 7.10 -28.51 15.80
C GLY A 157 7.89 -27.22 15.55
N ALA A 158 8.86 -26.90 16.40
CA ALA A 158 9.65 -25.66 16.40
C ALA A 158 11.07 -25.85 15.81
N THR A 159 11.17 -26.47 14.64
CA THR A 159 12.46 -26.76 13.96
C THR A 159 12.62 -25.99 12.65
N ASP A 160 13.79 -25.39 12.43
CA ASP A 160 14.19 -24.75 11.16
C ASP A 160 15.68 -24.98 10.88
N GLU A 161 16.15 -24.51 9.72
CA GLU A 161 17.57 -24.60 9.34
C GLU A 161 18.49 -23.91 10.36
N HIS A 162 18.07 -22.77 10.91
CA HIS A 162 18.88 -21.96 11.83
C HIS A 162 19.16 -22.68 13.15
N LEU A 163 18.17 -23.41 13.70
CA LEU A 163 18.30 -24.19 14.92
C LEU A 163 19.37 -25.29 14.78
N TYR A 164 19.38 -25.99 13.66
CA TYR A 164 20.40 -27.01 13.38
C TYR A 164 21.78 -26.39 13.16
N LEU A 165 21.88 -25.23 12.50
CA LEU A 165 23.14 -24.49 12.39
C LEU A 165 23.69 -24.07 13.76
N GLU A 166 22.82 -23.62 14.67
CA GLU A 166 23.22 -23.22 16.02
C GLU A 166 23.72 -24.43 16.84
N ALA A 167 23.06 -25.60 16.73
CA ALA A 167 23.51 -26.84 17.37
C ALA A 167 24.88 -27.32 16.83
N LEU A 168 25.12 -27.21 15.52
CA LEU A 168 26.42 -27.52 14.92
C LEU A 168 27.50 -26.53 15.38
N GLU A 169 27.15 -25.25 15.51
CA GLU A 169 28.04 -24.21 16.02
C GLU A 169 28.45 -24.47 17.48
N VAL A 170 27.52 -24.94 18.33
CA VAL A 170 27.83 -25.41 19.69
C VAL A 170 28.90 -26.50 19.66
N CYS A 171 28.72 -27.51 18.82
CA CYS A 171 29.63 -28.64 18.72
C CYS A 171 31.03 -28.22 18.23
N VAL A 172 31.11 -27.33 17.23
CA VAL A 172 32.38 -26.77 16.72
C VAL A 172 33.09 -25.95 17.81
N LYS A 173 32.36 -25.09 18.53
CA LYS A 173 32.91 -24.25 19.61
C LYS A 173 33.40 -25.06 20.81
N ARG A 174 32.63 -26.07 21.22
CA ARG A 174 32.91 -26.90 22.42
C ARG A 174 33.84 -28.07 22.14
N GLN A 175 34.23 -28.22 20.89
CA GLN A 175 35.13 -29.25 20.41
C GLN A 175 34.62 -30.70 20.54
N ASP A 176 33.30 -30.91 20.41
CA ASP A 176 32.68 -32.22 20.60
C ASP A 176 32.25 -32.86 19.27
N ALA A 177 33.10 -33.77 18.80
CA ALA A 177 32.89 -34.47 17.54
C ALA A 177 31.80 -35.54 17.61
N THR A 178 31.54 -36.10 18.79
CA THR A 178 30.54 -37.18 18.95
C THR A 178 29.14 -36.62 18.82
N THR A 179 28.87 -35.49 19.48
CA THR A 179 27.62 -34.76 19.35
C THR A 179 27.47 -34.16 17.95
N PHE A 180 28.55 -33.63 17.35
CA PHE A 180 28.51 -33.14 15.95
C PHE A 180 28.04 -34.22 14.98
N SER A 181 28.55 -35.45 15.08
CA SER A 181 28.13 -36.57 14.23
C SER A 181 26.68 -36.98 14.48
N ALA A 182 26.22 -36.93 15.74
CA ALA A 182 24.84 -37.24 16.09
C ALA A 182 23.86 -36.18 15.52
N VAL A 183 24.20 -34.88 15.63
CA VAL A 183 23.41 -33.78 15.03
C VAL A 183 23.38 -33.91 13.50
N MET A 184 24.51 -34.23 12.87
CA MET A 184 24.57 -34.48 11.42
C MET A 184 23.71 -35.67 10.99
N THR A 185 23.64 -36.72 11.82
CA THR A 185 22.77 -37.88 11.57
C THR A 185 21.30 -37.49 11.72
N GLU A 186 20.97 -36.70 12.75
CA GLU A 186 19.62 -36.19 13.01
C GLU A 186 19.11 -35.31 11.85
N ILE A 187 19.97 -34.46 11.29
CA ILE A 187 19.70 -33.65 10.09
C ILE A 187 19.36 -34.54 8.87
N GLN A 188 20.11 -35.64 8.70
CA GLN A 188 19.92 -36.59 7.60
C GLN A 188 18.63 -37.42 7.74
N THR A 189 18.26 -37.84 8.96
CA THR A 189 17.07 -38.67 9.19
C THR A 189 15.77 -37.88 9.20
N HIS A 190 15.78 -36.63 9.64
CA HIS A 190 14.55 -35.82 9.80
C HIS A 190 14.32 -34.78 8.71
N GLY A 191 15.08 -34.84 7.61
CA GLY A 191 14.63 -34.29 6.32
C GLY A 191 15.04 -32.85 6.01
N VAL A 192 16.17 -32.34 6.54
CA VAL A 192 16.81 -31.14 5.96
C VAL A 192 17.83 -31.60 4.90
N HIS A 193 17.34 -32.30 3.87
CA HIS A 193 18.18 -33.01 2.88
C HIS A 193 19.05 -32.12 1.98
N ALA A 194 18.95 -30.79 2.09
CA ALA A 194 19.72 -29.84 1.30
C ALA A 194 19.96 -28.53 2.08
N MET A 195 20.68 -28.60 3.21
CA MET A 195 21.28 -27.38 3.79
C MET A 195 22.39 -26.90 2.84
N GLU A 196 22.04 -26.12 1.81
CA GLU A 196 22.98 -25.51 0.87
C GLU A 196 23.36 -24.07 1.29
N THR A 197 23.44 -23.80 2.59
CA THR A 197 23.88 -22.49 3.09
C THR A 197 25.39 -22.43 3.26
N ASN A 198 25.97 -21.27 2.93
CA ASN A 198 27.39 -21.00 3.14
C ASN A 198 27.83 -21.22 4.60
N LYS A 199 26.94 -20.95 5.58
CA LYS A 199 27.21 -21.17 7.01
C LYS A 199 27.34 -22.66 7.36
N PHE A 200 26.52 -23.53 6.76
CA PHE A 200 26.61 -24.98 6.94
C PHE A 200 27.94 -25.53 6.42
N ALA A 201 28.32 -25.14 5.20
CA ALA A 201 29.59 -25.54 4.59
C ALA A 201 30.80 -25.07 5.42
N GLN A 202 30.75 -23.83 5.92
CA GLN A 202 31.78 -23.27 6.79
C GLN A 202 31.91 -24.03 8.12
N LEU A 203 30.79 -24.38 8.77
CA LEU A 203 30.80 -25.15 10.02
C LEU A 203 31.34 -26.57 9.81
N GLN A 204 31.03 -27.20 8.66
CA GLN A 204 31.61 -28.49 8.29
C GLN A 204 33.13 -28.41 8.07
N GLU A 205 33.63 -27.35 7.43
CA GLU A 205 35.06 -27.13 7.24
C GLU A 205 35.77 -26.85 8.58
N GLN A 206 35.18 -26.02 9.44
CA GLN A 206 35.69 -25.76 10.78
C GLN A 206 35.71 -27.02 11.64
N ALA A 207 34.68 -27.88 11.57
CA ALA A 207 34.67 -29.17 12.24
C ALA A 207 35.79 -30.11 11.75
N ARG A 208 36.09 -30.11 10.44
CA ARG A 208 37.21 -30.89 9.87
C ARG A 208 38.57 -30.40 10.39
N ALA A 209 38.71 -29.11 10.64
CA ALA A 209 39.92 -28.54 11.23
C ALA A 209 40.03 -28.81 12.74
N CYS A 210 38.90 -28.80 13.47
CA CYS A 210 38.87 -28.97 14.92
C CYS A 210 38.93 -30.45 15.38
N PHE A 211 38.37 -31.41 14.61
CA PHE A 211 38.28 -32.83 15.01
C PHE A 211 38.86 -33.79 13.94
N PRO A 212 40.19 -33.81 13.74
CA PRO A 212 40.81 -34.62 12.69
C PRO A 212 40.60 -36.14 12.86
N ASP A 213 40.36 -36.63 14.07
CA ASP A 213 40.23 -38.08 14.37
C ASP A 213 38.84 -38.66 14.07
N THR A 214 37.80 -37.82 13.88
CA THR A 214 36.43 -38.28 13.52
C THR A 214 36.17 -38.32 12.02
N VAL A 215 37.22 -38.08 11.21
CA VAL A 215 37.22 -38.11 9.74
C VAL A 215 36.80 -39.46 9.14
N GLN A 216 36.57 -40.50 9.94
CA GLN A 216 35.99 -41.76 9.47
C GLN A 216 34.44 -41.78 9.39
N LEU A 217 33.72 -40.95 10.16
CA LEU A 217 32.23 -40.95 10.14
C LEU A 217 31.65 -40.12 8.99
N THR A 218 32.38 -39.14 8.48
CA THR A 218 32.04 -38.45 7.22
C THR A 218 32.51 -39.22 5.98
N LYS A 219 33.39 -40.22 6.17
CA LYS A 219 33.87 -41.13 5.11
C LYS A 219 32.95 -42.32 4.83
N SER A 220 31.87 -42.57 5.58
CA SER A 220 30.85 -43.57 5.20
C SER A 220 29.76 -43.03 4.26
N ALA A 221 29.74 -41.72 3.99
CA ALA A 221 29.08 -41.17 2.79
C ALA A 221 30.06 -41.00 1.62
N SER A 222 31.35 -41.30 1.81
CA SER A 222 32.43 -41.12 0.82
C SER A 222 33.49 -42.24 0.86
N ARG A 223 33.05 -43.51 0.95
CA ARG A 223 33.84 -44.70 0.62
C ARG A 223 33.31 -45.36 -0.65
N CYS A 224 33.87 -44.94 -1.77
CA CYS A 224 34.59 -45.86 -2.64
C CYS A 224 36.00 -45.26 -2.79
N ALA A 225 36.94 -45.72 -1.97
CA ALA A 225 38.37 -45.44 -2.14
C ALA A 225 39.16 -46.66 -1.67
N GLY A 226 39.98 -47.20 -2.57
CA GLY A 226 41.24 -47.88 -2.24
C GLY A 226 42.31 -47.24 -3.12
N SER A 227 43.57 -47.08 -2.74
CA SER A 227 44.30 -47.35 -1.50
C SER A 227 45.62 -46.58 -1.59
N GLU A 228 46.17 -46.22 -0.45
CA GLU A 228 47.46 -45.54 -0.26
C GLU A 228 48.66 -46.45 -0.55
N ASP A 229 49.81 -45.87 -0.94
CA ASP A 229 51.07 -45.91 -0.16
C ASP A 229 52.13 -44.93 -0.74
N GLY A 230 52.88 -44.26 0.16
CA GLY A 230 53.63 -42.99 -0.03
C GLY A 230 55.02 -43.04 -0.73
N PRO A 231 56.03 -42.18 -0.39
CA PRO A 231 56.15 -41.26 0.74
C PRO A 231 56.53 -39.79 0.39
N SER A 232 56.63 -39.02 1.47
CA SER A 232 56.90 -37.60 1.62
C SER A 232 58.17 -37.02 0.97
N THR A 233 58.09 -35.74 0.59
CA THR A 233 59.11 -34.71 0.90
C THR A 233 58.53 -33.32 0.66
N LYS A 234 58.32 -32.54 1.73
CA LYS A 234 58.22 -31.06 1.68
C LYS A 234 59.64 -30.49 1.71
N PRO A 235 59.89 -29.28 1.16
CA PRO A 235 59.92 -28.15 2.09
C PRO A 235 59.27 -26.86 1.57
N GLN A 236 58.77 -26.11 2.54
CA GLN A 236 58.16 -24.79 2.48
C GLN A 236 59.14 -23.71 1.97
N ALA A 237 58.63 -22.67 1.30
CA ALA A 237 58.35 -21.36 1.91
C ALA A 237 58.23 -20.23 0.85
N LYS A 238 57.09 -19.52 0.82
CA LYS A 238 56.95 -18.13 1.28
C LYS A 238 55.66 -17.46 0.76
N HIS A 239 54.98 -16.83 1.72
CA HIS A 239 54.15 -15.63 1.64
C HIS A 239 52.69 -15.65 1.13
N SER A 240 51.95 -14.84 1.89
CA SER A 240 50.65 -14.17 1.67
C SER A 240 49.36 -15.00 1.75
N GLN A 241 48.54 -14.59 2.71
CA GLN A 241 47.08 -14.62 2.65
C GLN A 241 46.59 -14.38 1.22
N ARG A 242 45.69 -15.23 0.70
CA ARG A 242 44.82 -14.90 -0.42
C ARG A 242 43.45 -15.53 -0.27
N ASP A 243 42.47 -14.68 -0.50
CA ASP A 243 41.03 -14.87 -0.54
C ASP A 243 40.59 -16.00 -1.49
N LEU A 244 39.56 -16.75 -1.10
CA LEU A 244 38.78 -17.57 -2.03
C LEU A 244 37.78 -16.64 -2.74
N SER A 245 38.05 -16.34 -4.02
CA SER A 245 37.33 -15.34 -4.82
C SER A 245 35.93 -15.77 -5.28
N ASP A 246 35.01 -14.79 -5.39
CA ASP A 246 33.61 -14.83 -5.88
C ASP A 246 33.34 -15.44 -7.29
N VAL A 247 34.38 -15.78 -8.06
CA VAL A 247 34.28 -16.33 -9.42
C VAL A 247 33.83 -17.81 -9.44
N SER A 248 33.96 -18.53 -8.33
CA SER A 248 33.74 -19.99 -8.27
C SER A 248 32.26 -20.42 -8.37
N LEU A 249 31.31 -19.57 -7.99
CA LEU A 249 29.89 -19.96 -7.87
C LEU A 249 29.15 -19.97 -9.21
N ILE A 250 29.50 -19.07 -10.12
CA ILE A 250 28.94 -19.05 -11.50
C ILE A 250 29.58 -20.14 -12.34
N GLN A 251 30.89 -20.39 -12.14
CA GLN A 251 31.55 -21.55 -12.72
C GLN A 251 30.84 -22.85 -12.31
N LEU A 252 30.37 -22.95 -11.06
CA LEU A 252 29.59 -24.10 -10.58
C LEU A 252 28.22 -24.21 -11.26
N GLU A 253 27.47 -23.11 -11.40
CA GLU A 253 26.18 -23.09 -12.11
C GLU A 253 26.33 -23.43 -13.60
N MET A 254 27.40 -22.94 -14.23
CA MET A 254 27.76 -23.30 -15.61
C MET A 254 28.15 -24.77 -15.73
N ASN A 255 28.96 -25.30 -14.82
CA ASN A 255 29.32 -26.72 -14.78
C ASN A 255 28.06 -27.59 -14.62
N ARG A 256 27.06 -27.16 -13.83
CA ARG A 256 25.76 -27.86 -13.71
C ARG A 256 24.98 -27.89 -15.03
N LEU A 257 24.98 -26.81 -15.83
CA LEU A 257 24.38 -26.81 -17.17
C LEU A 257 25.12 -27.76 -18.12
N ILE A 258 26.45 -27.78 -18.06
CA ILE A 258 27.28 -28.66 -18.88
C ILE A 258 27.07 -30.13 -18.48
N GLU A 259 26.97 -30.44 -17.19
CA GLU A 259 26.64 -31.78 -16.71
C GLU A 259 25.24 -32.25 -17.18
N ARG A 260 24.26 -31.33 -17.25
CA ARG A 260 22.92 -31.64 -17.81
C ARG A 260 23.03 -32.06 -19.28
N LEU A 261 23.86 -31.38 -20.07
CA LEU A 261 24.15 -31.74 -21.47
C LEU A 261 24.77 -33.14 -21.56
N VAL A 262 25.76 -33.45 -20.72
CA VAL A 262 26.39 -34.79 -20.67
C VAL A 262 25.40 -35.90 -20.35
N LYS A 263 24.44 -35.61 -19.45
CA LYS A 263 23.38 -36.55 -19.05
C LYS A 263 22.25 -36.65 -20.09
N GLY A 264 22.40 -36.03 -21.26
CA GLY A 264 21.43 -36.10 -22.36
C GLY A 264 20.21 -35.20 -22.21
N SER A 265 20.24 -34.22 -21.28
CA SER A 265 19.18 -33.23 -21.13
C SER A 265 19.32 -32.12 -22.17
N LYS A 266 18.19 -31.62 -22.68
CA LYS A 266 18.17 -30.48 -23.61
C LYS A 266 18.48 -29.18 -22.84
N VAL A 267 19.56 -28.51 -23.23
CA VAL A 267 19.90 -27.15 -22.77
C VAL A 267 19.64 -26.18 -23.93
N THR A 268 19.22 -24.96 -23.61
CA THR A 268 18.83 -23.93 -24.57
C THR A 268 19.54 -22.61 -24.28
N THR A 269 19.50 -21.68 -25.23
CA THR A 269 20.03 -20.32 -25.04
C THR A 269 19.37 -19.60 -23.86
N ASN A 270 18.08 -19.87 -23.60
CA ASN A 270 17.34 -19.31 -22.46
C ASN A 270 17.93 -19.71 -21.11
N ASP A 271 18.53 -20.91 -20.99
CA ASP A 271 19.20 -21.33 -19.75
C ASP A 271 20.40 -20.40 -19.44
N PHE A 272 21.14 -19.97 -20.46
CA PHE A 272 22.25 -19.04 -20.31
C PHE A 272 21.80 -17.58 -20.13
N GLU A 273 20.74 -17.17 -20.81
CA GLU A 273 20.10 -15.85 -20.59
C GLU A 273 19.58 -15.72 -19.15
N THR A 274 19.08 -16.81 -18.58
CA THR A 274 18.71 -16.87 -17.16
C THR A 274 19.94 -16.66 -16.25
N LEU A 275 21.09 -17.26 -16.59
CA LEU A 275 22.34 -17.01 -15.84
C LEU A 275 22.81 -15.55 -15.98
N ILE A 276 22.68 -14.95 -17.16
CA ILE A 276 22.97 -13.51 -17.38
C ILE A 276 22.07 -12.66 -16.46
N HIS A 277 20.77 -12.95 -16.40
CA HIS A 277 19.84 -12.26 -15.52
C HIS A 277 20.17 -12.46 -14.03
N GLN A 278 20.59 -13.66 -13.63
CA GLN A 278 21.05 -13.92 -12.26
C GLN A 278 22.33 -13.14 -11.93
N CYS A 279 23.26 -13.01 -12.88
CA CYS A 279 24.46 -12.19 -12.71
C CYS A 279 24.10 -10.72 -12.51
N ARG A 280 23.14 -10.21 -13.30
CA ARG A 280 22.56 -8.87 -13.15
C ARG A 280 22.01 -8.66 -11.74
N LYS A 281 21.08 -9.53 -11.30
CA LYS A 281 20.48 -9.47 -9.96
C LYS A 281 21.49 -9.57 -8.82
N ARG A 282 22.55 -10.36 -9.00
CA ARG A 282 23.63 -10.57 -8.00
C ARG A 282 24.78 -9.55 -8.11
N LYS A 283 24.68 -8.57 -9.01
CA LYS A 283 25.71 -7.54 -9.27
C LYS A 283 27.08 -8.08 -9.68
N ARG A 284 27.12 -9.13 -10.51
CA ARG A 284 28.34 -9.84 -10.93
C ARG A 284 28.72 -9.55 -12.38
N LYS A 285 29.34 -8.39 -12.60
CA LYS A 285 29.73 -7.88 -13.93
C LYS A 285 30.75 -8.78 -14.66
N GLU A 286 31.80 -9.22 -13.96
CA GLU A 286 32.90 -9.99 -14.56
C GLU A 286 32.47 -11.37 -15.09
N ALA A 287 31.42 -11.95 -14.51
CA ALA A 287 30.96 -13.27 -14.87
C ALA A 287 30.12 -13.31 -16.15
N LEU A 288 29.58 -12.17 -16.58
CA LEU A 288 28.81 -12.06 -17.83
C LEU A 288 29.64 -12.46 -19.05
N ARG A 289 30.92 -12.04 -19.08
CA ARG A 289 31.85 -12.39 -20.16
C ARG A 289 32.17 -13.88 -20.16
N VAL A 290 32.37 -14.46 -18.98
CA VAL A 290 32.66 -15.90 -18.82
C VAL A 290 31.49 -16.75 -19.33
N ILE A 291 30.25 -16.35 -19.04
CA ILE A 291 29.04 -17.02 -19.55
C ILE A 291 29.02 -16.96 -21.08
N PHE A 292 29.23 -15.78 -21.67
CA PHE A 292 29.22 -15.60 -23.11
C PHE A 292 30.32 -16.38 -23.83
N ASP A 293 31.56 -16.28 -23.36
CA ASP A 293 32.71 -17.01 -23.93
C ASP A 293 32.49 -18.53 -23.86
N THR A 294 31.82 -19.00 -22.81
CA THR A 294 31.48 -20.42 -22.67
C THR A 294 30.36 -20.87 -23.59
N MET A 295 29.33 -20.04 -23.79
CA MET A 295 28.30 -20.31 -24.80
C MET A 295 28.91 -20.44 -26.19
N GLU A 296 29.80 -19.52 -26.55
CA GLU A 296 30.48 -19.53 -27.84
C GLU A 296 31.32 -20.79 -28.02
N ARG A 297 32.15 -21.12 -27.03
CA ARG A 297 33.00 -22.32 -27.06
C ARG A 297 32.18 -23.60 -27.16
N LEU A 298 31.12 -23.73 -26.34
CA LEU A 298 30.20 -24.87 -26.39
C LEU A 298 29.57 -25.04 -27.78
N ALA A 299 29.25 -23.93 -28.45
CA ALA A 299 28.57 -23.96 -29.74
C ALA A 299 29.49 -24.31 -30.91
N THR A 300 30.76 -23.89 -30.89
CA THR A 300 31.69 -24.00 -32.03
C THR A 300 32.75 -25.09 -31.88
N GLU A 301 33.37 -25.19 -30.71
CA GLU A 301 34.52 -26.06 -30.44
C GLU A 301 34.13 -27.31 -29.66
N GLY A 302 32.99 -27.28 -28.97
CA GLY A 302 32.63 -28.30 -27.98
C GLY A 302 33.20 -27.95 -26.62
N TYR A 303 33.19 -28.89 -25.68
CA TYR A 303 33.65 -28.61 -24.31
C TYR A 303 34.33 -29.82 -23.70
N ASP A 304 35.56 -29.62 -23.24
CA ASP A 304 36.38 -30.67 -22.63
C ASP A 304 36.07 -30.74 -21.13
N LEU A 305 35.54 -31.87 -20.68
CA LEU A 305 35.28 -32.11 -19.26
C LEU A 305 36.45 -32.88 -18.64
N ILE A 306 37.10 -32.27 -17.66
CA ILE A 306 38.05 -32.94 -16.78
C ILE A 306 37.29 -33.50 -15.58
N LEU A 307 36.85 -34.76 -15.68
CA LEU A 307 36.23 -35.48 -14.57
C LEU A 307 37.34 -36.05 -13.66
N SER A 308 37.60 -35.41 -12.51
CA SER A 308 38.39 -36.02 -11.44
C SER A 308 37.51 -37.05 -10.70
N SER A 309 37.61 -38.35 -11.02
CA SER A 309 38.51 -39.25 -10.28
C SER A 309 39.11 -40.41 -11.11
N GLU A 310 38.93 -40.46 -12.43
CA GLU A 310 39.49 -41.54 -13.28
C GLU A 310 40.21 -41.05 -14.56
N GLY A 311 40.30 -39.74 -14.81
CA GLY A 311 41.10 -39.22 -15.93
C GLY A 311 40.56 -39.54 -17.33
N THR A 312 39.28 -39.91 -17.44
CA THR A 312 38.59 -40.01 -18.73
C THR A 312 38.13 -38.62 -19.18
N GLU A 313 38.92 -37.98 -20.04
CA GLU A 313 38.50 -36.80 -20.79
C GLU A 313 37.27 -37.16 -21.62
N THR A 314 36.11 -36.59 -21.25
CA THR A 314 34.89 -36.75 -22.03
C THR A 314 34.69 -35.44 -22.77
N THR A 315 34.86 -35.46 -24.08
CA THR A 315 34.71 -34.26 -24.92
C THR A 315 33.26 -34.17 -25.40
N LEU A 316 32.57 -33.10 -25.02
CA LEU A 316 31.26 -32.78 -25.57
C LEU A 316 31.46 -32.27 -26.99
N PRO A 317 30.79 -32.85 -28.01
CA PRO A 317 30.85 -32.30 -29.35
C PRO A 317 30.20 -30.90 -29.38
N PRO A 318 30.56 -30.04 -30.35
CA PRO A 318 29.96 -28.72 -30.53
C PRO A 318 28.43 -28.78 -30.54
N GLN A 319 27.80 -27.78 -29.93
CA GLN A 319 26.35 -27.62 -29.81
C GLN A 319 25.88 -26.37 -30.57
N PRO A 320 25.80 -26.38 -31.92
CA PRO A 320 25.54 -25.16 -32.71
C PRO A 320 24.24 -24.42 -32.37
N HIS A 321 23.26 -25.12 -31.79
CA HIS A 321 21.98 -24.54 -31.35
C HIS A 321 22.10 -23.62 -30.12
N LEU A 322 23.27 -23.55 -29.48
CA LEU A 322 23.57 -22.68 -28.33
C LEU A 322 24.33 -21.40 -28.72
N LEU A 323 24.51 -21.14 -30.03
CA LEU A 323 25.09 -19.88 -30.49
C LEU A 323 24.32 -18.68 -29.89
N PRO A 324 25.01 -17.65 -29.38
CA PRO A 324 24.36 -16.46 -28.86
C PRO A 324 23.40 -15.85 -29.89
N THR A 325 22.17 -15.58 -29.45
CA THR A 325 21.12 -14.98 -30.28
C THR A 325 21.06 -13.47 -30.04
N ILE A 326 20.24 -12.75 -30.82
CA ILE A 326 19.99 -11.33 -30.56
C ILE A 326 19.43 -11.08 -29.14
N GLU A 327 18.60 -11.99 -28.62
CA GLU A 327 18.06 -11.91 -27.25
C GLU A 327 19.17 -12.06 -26.20
N THR A 328 20.16 -12.91 -26.47
CA THR A 328 21.35 -13.06 -25.62
C THR A 328 22.15 -11.76 -25.55
N TYR A 329 22.36 -11.08 -26.68
CA TYR A 329 23.04 -9.77 -26.71
C TYR A 329 22.21 -8.66 -26.04
N ILE A 330 20.88 -8.64 -26.21
CA ILE A 330 19.99 -7.72 -25.50
C ILE A 330 20.11 -7.91 -23.98
N ALA A 331 20.08 -9.16 -23.51
CA ALA A 331 20.25 -9.50 -22.10
C ALA A 331 21.62 -9.09 -21.55
N MET A 332 22.69 -9.23 -22.34
CA MET A 332 24.04 -8.79 -21.95
C MET A 332 24.17 -7.27 -21.88
N VAL A 333 23.66 -6.54 -22.87
CA VAL A 333 23.69 -5.07 -22.89
C VAL A 333 22.92 -4.52 -21.70
N ASP A 334 21.72 -5.03 -21.44
CA ASP A 334 20.91 -4.69 -20.27
C ASP A 334 21.65 -4.97 -18.96
N ALA A 335 22.26 -6.15 -18.83
CA ALA A 335 23.02 -6.52 -17.64
C ALA A 335 24.28 -5.66 -17.44
N TYR A 336 25.00 -5.29 -18.50
CA TYR A 336 26.16 -4.42 -18.38
C TYR A 336 25.78 -2.98 -18.02
N LEU A 337 24.69 -2.44 -18.58
CA LEU A 337 24.23 -1.09 -18.26
C LEU A 337 23.75 -0.98 -16.80
N GLU A 338 23.03 -1.99 -16.28
CA GLU A 338 22.61 -2.02 -14.86
C GLU A 338 23.80 -2.20 -13.87
N LEU A 339 24.96 -2.64 -14.35
CA LEU A 339 26.15 -2.93 -13.53
C LEU A 339 27.31 -1.97 -13.77
N ASP A 340 27.02 -0.72 -14.15
CA ASP A 340 28.02 0.33 -14.40
C ASP A 340 29.10 -0.12 -15.42
N GLY A 341 28.67 -0.83 -16.46
CA GLY A 341 29.49 -1.47 -17.49
C GLY A 341 29.33 -0.85 -18.88
N GLU A 342 29.20 0.47 -18.98
CA GLU A 342 28.88 1.17 -20.24
C GLU A 342 29.79 0.78 -21.41
N GLU A 343 31.11 0.72 -21.21
CA GLU A 343 32.05 0.36 -22.29
C GLU A 343 31.86 -1.08 -22.77
N LEU A 344 31.57 -2.01 -21.85
CA LEU A 344 31.31 -3.42 -22.18
C LEU A 344 29.94 -3.59 -22.84
N ALA A 345 28.94 -2.82 -22.41
CA ALA A 345 27.64 -2.76 -23.06
C ALA A 345 27.78 -2.27 -24.51
N TRP A 346 28.57 -1.21 -24.74
CA TRP A 346 28.82 -0.68 -26.07
C TRP A 346 29.60 -1.67 -26.96
N GLN A 347 30.60 -2.36 -26.40
CA GLN A 347 31.30 -3.43 -27.12
C GLN A 347 30.34 -4.56 -27.53
N ALA A 348 29.53 -5.07 -26.59
CA ALA A 348 28.54 -6.11 -26.87
C ALA A 348 27.50 -5.66 -27.92
N PHE A 349 27.13 -4.37 -27.91
CA PHE A 349 26.24 -3.77 -28.90
C PHE A 349 26.84 -3.79 -30.32
N LEU A 350 28.13 -3.48 -30.45
CA LEU A 350 28.83 -3.50 -31.74
C LEU A 350 29.06 -4.94 -32.25
N ASP A 351 29.35 -5.88 -31.35
CA ASP A 351 29.68 -7.28 -31.67
C ASP A 351 28.56 -8.04 -32.39
N VAL A 352 27.30 -7.59 -32.28
CA VAL A 352 26.17 -8.17 -33.02
C VAL A 352 26.44 -8.18 -34.53
N SER A 353 27.07 -7.14 -35.07
CA SER A 353 27.34 -7.02 -36.52
C SER A 353 28.56 -7.81 -36.99
N ASN A 354 29.40 -8.29 -36.07
CA ASN A 354 30.53 -9.15 -36.41
C ASN A 354 30.06 -10.56 -36.81
N ARG A 355 28.78 -10.91 -36.57
CA ARG A 355 28.19 -12.20 -36.94
C ARG A 355 27.32 -12.06 -38.19
N ALA A 356 27.71 -12.71 -39.28
CA ALA A 356 27.05 -12.64 -40.58
C ALA A 356 25.54 -13.01 -40.60
N GLN A 357 25.05 -13.70 -39.56
CA GLN A 357 23.64 -14.13 -39.44
C GLN A 357 22.79 -13.26 -38.51
N LEU A 358 23.39 -12.33 -37.77
CA LEU A 358 22.68 -11.43 -36.86
C LEU A 358 22.64 -10.02 -37.43
N ARG A 359 21.55 -9.31 -37.14
CA ARG A 359 21.42 -7.87 -37.39
C ARG A 359 20.96 -7.21 -36.11
N ARG A 360 21.40 -5.98 -35.87
CA ARG A 360 20.85 -5.18 -34.78
C ARG A 360 19.36 -4.97 -35.04
N GLN A 361 18.57 -5.12 -33.98
CA GLN A 361 17.12 -4.97 -34.02
C GLN A 361 16.70 -3.77 -33.19
N GLN A 362 15.53 -3.21 -33.49
CA GLN A 362 14.90 -2.12 -32.75
C GLN A 362 14.92 -2.31 -31.22
N ALA A 363 14.71 -3.54 -30.75
CA ALA A 363 14.71 -3.87 -29.33
C ALA A 363 16.07 -3.61 -28.64
N LEU A 364 17.18 -3.82 -29.35
CA LEU A 364 18.53 -3.59 -28.85
C LEU A 364 18.82 -2.09 -28.67
N TYR A 365 18.48 -1.26 -29.66
CA TYR A 365 18.61 0.20 -29.57
C TYR A 365 17.75 0.77 -28.44
N ARG A 366 16.49 0.35 -28.37
CA ARG A 366 15.58 0.75 -27.29
C ARG A 366 16.16 0.37 -25.93
N ARG A 367 16.69 -0.84 -25.79
CA ARG A 367 17.26 -1.33 -24.53
C ARG A 367 18.50 -0.53 -24.12
N PHE A 368 19.38 -0.24 -25.07
CA PHE A 368 20.59 0.55 -24.82
C PHE A 368 20.25 1.97 -24.35
N ILE A 369 19.40 2.68 -25.09
CA ILE A 369 18.96 4.05 -24.72
C ILE A 369 18.28 4.04 -23.34
N HIS A 370 17.40 3.08 -23.09
CA HIS A 370 16.71 2.98 -21.80
C HIS A 370 17.69 2.74 -20.64
N GLY A 371 18.66 1.84 -20.81
CA GLY A 371 19.68 1.61 -19.78
C GLY A 371 20.54 2.85 -19.51
N CYS A 372 20.91 3.60 -20.56
CA CYS A 372 21.61 4.88 -20.45
C CYS A 372 20.77 5.97 -19.76
N TYR A 373 19.46 5.96 -19.98
CA TYR A 373 18.53 6.85 -19.30
C TYR A 373 18.44 6.53 -17.80
N VAL A 374 18.38 5.25 -17.44
CA VAL A 374 18.37 4.81 -16.03
C VAL A 374 19.67 5.19 -15.32
N SER A 375 20.83 5.11 -15.99
CA SER A 375 22.11 5.58 -15.45
C SER A 375 22.30 7.10 -15.53
N MET A 376 21.40 7.82 -16.21
CA MET A 376 21.47 9.27 -16.47
C MET A 376 22.79 9.74 -17.12
N GLN A 377 23.53 8.83 -17.76
CA GLN A 377 24.85 9.09 -18.35
C GLN A 377 25.09 8.12 -19.51
N CYS A 378 25.54 8.64 -20.65
CA CYS A 378 26.16 7.83 -21.70
C CYS A 378 26.97 8.71 -22.66
N LYS A 379 28.20 8.30 -22.96
CA LYS A 379 29.09 8.97 -23.92
C LYS A 379 28.86 8.55 -25.37
N TYR A 380 28.22 7.41 -25.61
CA TYR A 380 28.07 6.79 -26.93
C TYR A 380 26.78 7.16 -27.69
N ILE A 381 25.95 8.06 -27.14
CA ILE A 381 24.70 8.47 -27.78
C ILE A 381 24.93 9.09 -29.17
N PRO A 382 25.91 10.00 -29.39
CA PRO A 382 26.16 10.54 -30.73
C PRO A 382 26.50 9.47 -31.77
N GLU A 383 27.37 8.51 -31.42
CA GLU A 383 27.75 7.38 -32.27
C GLU A 383 26.56 6.44 -32.51
N LEU A 384 25.72 6.19 -31.50
CA LEU A 384 24.50 5.40 -31.64
C LEU A 384 23.51 6.05 -32.61
N LEU A 385 23.33 7.37 -32.54
CA LEU A 385 22.47 8.12 -33.48
C LEU A 385 23.04 8.10 -34.90
N GLN A 386 24.36 8.18 -35.07
CA GLN A 386 25.01 8.02 -36.37
C GLN A 386 24.72 6.62 -36.96
N LEU A 387 24.84 5.55 -36.16
CA LEU A 387 24.52 4.19 -36.60
C LEU A 387 23.05 4.06 -37.03
N ILE A 388 22.11 4.69 -36.33
CA ILE A 388 20.69 4.69 -36.74
C ILE A 388 20.49 5.34 -38.12
N ARG A 389 21.27 6.36 -38.47
CA ARG A 389 21.20 7.01 -39.80
C ARG A 389 21.86 6.19 -40.91
N GLU A 390 22.89 5.44 -40.58
CA GLU A 390 23.65 4.62 -41.53
C GLU A 390 22.98 3.27 -41.83
N GLU A 391 22.20 2.73 -40.89
CA GLU A 391 21.45 1.49 -41.08
C GLU A 391 20.16 1.73 -41.89
N ASP A 392 19.95 0.92 -42.93
CA ASP A 392 18.89 1.03 -43.95
C ASP A 392 17.55 1.55 -43.39
N ASN A 393 17.07 2.68 -43.93
CA ASN A 393 16.01 3.60 -43.44
C ASN A 393 14.62 2.99 -43.08
N SER A 394 14.42 1.67 -43.12
CA SER A 394 13.13 1.00 -42.88
C SER A 394 13.06 0.09 -41.65
N ALA A 395 14.18 -0.22 -40.98
CA ALA A 395 14.19 -1.24 -39.92
C ALA A 395 14.30 -0.69 -38.49
N ILE A 396 14.97 0.45 -38.28
CA ILE A 396 15.24 1.01 -36.96
C ILE A 396 14.80 2.48 -36.96
N SER A 397 13.84 2.81 -36.09
CA SER A 397 13.26 4.15 -35.98
C SER A 397 13.31 4.61 -34.54
N LEU A 398 13.69 5.86 -34.27
CA LEU A 398 13.54 6.40 -32.91
C LEU A 398 12.06 6.49 -32.56
N THR A 399 11.62 5.69 -31.58
CA THR A 399 10.26 5.79 -31.06
C THR A 399 10.13 7.05 -30.20
N HIS A 400 8.89 7.55 -30.05
CA HIS A 400 8.60 8.69 -29.18
C HIS A 400 9.22 8.53 -27.77
N ARG A 401 9.10 7.33 -27.18
CA ARG A 401 9.70 7.03 -25.87
C ARG A 401 11.22 7.16 -25.85
N MET A 402 11.91 6.68 -26.89
CA MET A 402 13.38 6.78 -26.97
C MET A 402 13.80 8.26 -27.06
N CYS A 403 13.08 9.08 -27.82
CA CYS A 403 13.37 10.52 -27.91
C CYS A 403 13.16 11.24 -26.59
N VAL A 404 12.09 10.92 -25.84
CA VAL A 404 11.86 11.46 -24.50
C VAL A 404 12.96 11.04 -23.53
N GLU A 405 13.38 9.78 -23.54
CA GLU A 405 14.49 9.27 -22.71
C GLU A 405 15.80 10.00 -23.02
N LEU A 406 16.10 10.23 -24.30
CA LEU A 406 17.25 11.02 -24.76
C LEU A 406 17.17 12.49 -24.29
N ALA A 407 16.03 13.16 -24.45
CA ALA A 407 15.86 14.53 -23.98
C ALA A 407 16.08 14.62 -22.45
N ARG A 408 15.45 13.72 -21.68
CA ARG A 408 15.52 13.74 -20.22
C ARG A 408 16.90 13.40 -19.66
N MET A 409 17.66 12.50 -20.28
CA MET A 409 19.00 12.17 -19.75
C MET A 409 19.96 13.37 -19.84
N HIS A 410 19.82 14.23 -20.85
CA HIS A 410 20.74 15.35 -21.10
C HIS A 410 20.47 16.64 -20.31
N GLY A 411 19.63 16.64 -19.26
CA GLY A 411 19.34 17.88 -18.52
C GLY A 411 20.55 18.57 -17.83
N HIS A 412 21.63 17.84 -17.49
CA HIS A 412 22.91 18.43 -17.01
C HIS A 412 23.84 18.87 -18.17
N GLN A 413 23.59 18.41 -19.39
CA GLN A 413 24.38 18.62 -20.59
C GLN A 413 23.47 19.15 -21.71
N HIS A 414 22.74 20.21 -21.40
CA HIS A 414 21.63 20.71 -22.21
C HIS A 414 22.05 21.04 -23.64
N LEU A 415 23.24 21.60 -23.87
CA LEU A 415 23.76 21.88 -25.21
C LEU A 415 23.83 20.63 -26.10
N GLN A 416 24.24 19.48 -25.52
CA GLN A 416 24.25 18.21 -26.25
C GLN A 416 22.83 17.70 -26.48
N GLY A 417 21.95 17.83 -25.48
CA GLY A 417 20.53 17.48 -25.62
C GLY A 417 19.83 18.28 -26.74
N MET A 418 20.10 19.59 -26.81
CA MET A 418 19.58 20.49 -27.83
C MET A 418 20.06 20.08 -29.22
N ASP A 419 21.36 19.83 -29.38
CA ASP A 419 21.91 19.36 -30.64
C ASP A 419 21.29 18.02 -31.06
N ILE A 420 21.10 17.09 -30.11
CA ILE A 420 20.45 15.81 -30.37
C ILE A 420 19.01 16.00 -30.86
N VAL A 421 18.20 16.83 -30.20
CA VAL A 421 16.78 17.00 -30.55
C VAL A 421 16.62 17.77 -31.85
N LEU A 422 17.36 18.86 -32.04
CA LEU A 422 17.21 19.75 -33.19
C LEU A 422 17.87 19.18 -34.45
N ASN A 423 19.11 18.70 -34.33
CA ASN A 423 19.97 18.26 -35.43
C ASN A 423 20.22 16.74 -35.45
N GLY A 424 20.23 16.11 -34.28
CA GLY A 424 20.57 14.70 -34.05
C GLY A 424 19.49 13.69 -34.45
N MET A 425 18.22 14.10 -34.42
CA MET A 425 17.09 13.21 -34.69
C MET A 425 16.85 12.99 -36.20
N PRO A 426 16.23 11.87 -36.61
CA PRO A 426 15.86 11.60 -38.00
C PRO A 426 14.82 12.61 -38.53
N ASP A 427 14.85 12.85 -39.85
CA ASP A 427 13.90 13.75 -40.54
C ASP A 427 12.44 13.27 -40.48
N SER A 428 12.20 12.02 -40.09
CA SER A 428 10.85 11.48 -39.88
C SER A 428 10.14 12.08 -38.67
N ILE A 429 10.87 12.76 -37.77
CA ILE A 429 10.30 13.41 -36.59
C ILE A 429 9.75 14.78 -36.98
N SER A 430 8.46 15.01 -36.70
CA SER A 430 7.79 16.25 -37.06
C SER A 430 8.33 17.45 -36.27
N HIS A 431 8.10 18.66 -36.80
CA HIS A 431 8.44 19.90 -36.11
C HIS A 431 7.78 19.96 -34.71
N GLU A 432 6.51 19.60 -34.61
CA GLU A 432 5.76 19.52 -33.34
C GLU A 432 6.37 18.51 -32.35
N GLN A 433 6.83 17.35 -32.83
CA GLN A 433 7.49 16.38 -31.96
C GLN A 433 8.84 16.90 -31.46
N LYS A 434 9.59 17.65 -32.27
CA LYS A 434 10.83 18.31 -31.81
C LYS A 434 10.55 19.31 -30.70
N GLN A 435 9.46 20.08 -30.78
CA GLN A 435 9.02 20.95 -29.68
C GLN A 435 8.80 20.13 -28.40
N GLN A 436 8.01 19.06 -28.47
CA GLN A 436 7.73 18.21 -27.30
C GLN A 436 9.01 17.68 -26.66
N TYR A 437 10.00 17.24 -27.45
CA TYR A 437 11.26 16.73 -26.90
C TYR A 437 12.16 17.85 -26.33
N MET A 438 12.14 19.04 -26.92
CA MET A 438 12.80 20.22 -26.35
C MET A 438 12.17 20.62 -25.02
N GLU A 439 10.85 20.58 -24.89
CA GLU A 439 10.15 20.83 -23.62
C GLU A 439 10.54 19.79 -22.55
N GLU A 440 10.63 18.51 -22.90
CA GLU A 440 11.12 17.46 -21.99
C GLU A 440 12.58 17.70 -21.54
N LEU A 441 13.42 18.26 -22.42
CA LEU A 441 14.78 18.66 -22.08
C LEU A 441 14.78 19.86 -21.11
N VAL A 442 13.98 20.89 -21.38
CA VAL A 442 13.81 22.07 -20.51
C VAL A 442 13.36 21.65 -19.12
N THR A 443 12.34 20.80 -19.03
CA THR A 443 11.85 20.25 -17.76
C THR A 443 12.95 19.44 -17.05
N SER A 444 13.73 18.64 -17.78
CA SER A 444 14.84 17.90 -17.17
C SER A 444 15.94 18.80 -16.63
N CYS A 445 16.29 19.89 -17.33
CA CYS A 445 17.23 20.90 -16.82
C CYS A 445 16.75 21.50 -15.49
N ALA A 446 15.45 21.80 -15.39
CA ALA A 446 14.87 22.36 -14.17
C ALA A 446 14.94 21.39 -12.98
N TYR A 447 14.62 20.10 -13.19
CA TYR A 447 14.76 19.09 -12.13
C TYR A 447 16.20 18.87 -11.67
N LYS A 448 17.17 19.15 -12.55
CA LYS A 448 18.61 18.93 -12.34
C LYS A 448 19.35 20.18 -11.84
N ASP A 449 18.63 21.21 -11.39
CA ASP A 449 19.20 22.48 -10.92
C ASP A 449 20.14 23.15 -11.94
N ASN A 450 19.74 23.07 -13.22
CA ASN A 450 20.47 23.68 -14.34
C ASN A 450 19.69 24.88 -14.91
N ALA A 451 19.65 25.98 -14.16
CA ALA A 451 18.96 27.22 -14.56
C ALA A 451 19.44 27.77 -15.91
N ARG A 452 20.75 27.70 -16.16
CA ARG A 452 21.34 28.09 -17.44
C ARG A 452 20.80 27.23 -18.58
N GLY A 453 20.69 25.91 -18.37
CA GLY A 453 20.14 24.99 -19.35
C GLY A 453 18.67 25.23 -19.66
N VAL A 454 17.86 25.57 -18.65
CA VAL A 454 16.48 26.02 -18.84
C VAL A 454 16.46 27.25 -19.75
N ALA A 455 17.25 28.28 -19.42
CA ALA A 455 17.26 29.53 -20.18
C ALA A 455 17.69 29.35 -21.65
N GLU A 456 18.84 28.70 -21.87
CA GLU A 456 19.37 28.49 -23.23
C GLU A 456 18.49 27.56 -24.06
N SER A 457 17.81 26.57 -23.45
CA SER A 457 16.91 25.66 -24.16
C SER A 457 15.58 26.33 -24.52
N ILE A 458 15.03 27.18 -23.64
CA ILE A 458 13.83 27.99 -23.94
C ILE A 458 14.16 29.02 -25.03
N GLN A 459 15.31 29.70 -24.94
CA GLN A 459 15.72 30.63 -26.00
C GLN A 459 15.83 29.93 -27.35
N ALA A 460 16.37 28.72 -27.39
CA ALA A 460 16.44 27.95 -28.62
C ALA A 460 15.07 27.50 -29.15
N LEU A 461 14.08 27.26 -28.28
CA LEU A 461 12.69 27.05 -28.73
C LEU A 461 12.18 28.28 -29.48
N ILE A 462 12.35 29.46 -28.88
CA ILE A 462 11.94 30.75 -29.47
C ILE A 462 12.67 31.01 -30.79
N ASP A 463 13.98 30.78 -30.84
CA ASP A 463 14.80 31.00 -32.04
C ASP A 463 14.40 30.07 -33.21
N GLN A 464 13.88 28.88 -32.92
CA GLN A 464 13.34 27.94 -33.91
C GLN A 464 11.88 28.25 -34.30
N GLY A 465 11.27 29.30 -33.72
CA GLY A 465 9.89 29.70 -33.98
C GLY A 465 8.85 28.82 -33.29
N PHE A 466 9.23 28.07 -32.25
CA PHE A 466 8.28 27.37 -31.39
C PHE A 466 7.62 28.34 -30.41
N GLN A 467 6.39 28.04 -30.02
CA GLN A 467 5.69 28.76 -28.98
C GLN A 467 6.08 28.21 -27.61
N LEU A 468 6.14 29.10 -26.62
CA LEU A 468 6.24 28.68 -25.23
C LEU A 468 4.92 27.96 -24.84
N SER A 469 5.00 27.05 -23.90
CA SER A 469 3.86 26.25 -23.44
C SER A 469 3.81 26.18 -21.92
N THR A 470 2.70 25.69 -21.37
CA THR A 470 2.54 25.32 -19.95
C THR A 470 3.77 24.60 -19.40
N LYS A 471 4.35 23.64 -20.15
CA LYS A 471 5.53 22.89 -19.71
C LYS A 471 6.78 23.75 -19.52
N THR A 472 7.00 24.72 -20.42
CA THR A 472 8.15 25.61 -20.34
C THR A 472 8.04 26.56 -19.15
N GLU A 473 6.83 27.08 -18.87
CA GLU A 473 6.60 27.96 -17.72
C GLU A 473 6.69 27.20 -16.39
N MET A 474 6.09 26.02 -16.31
CA MET A 474 6.23 25.15 -15.13
C MET A 474 7.69 24.78 -14.89
N ALA A 475 8.50 24.55 -15.92
CA ALA A 475 9.92 24.27 -15.77
C ALA A 475 10.69 25.44 -15.15
N VAL A 476 10.33 26.69 -15.49
CA VAL A 476 10.90 27.87 -14.81
C VAL A 476 10.57 27.85 -13.32
N ILE A 477 9.31 27.57 -12.96
CA ILE A 477 8.91 27.46 -11.53
C ILE A 477 9.63 26.31 -10.82
N ILE A 478 9.77 25.14 -11.46
CA ILE A 478 10.54 24.00 -10.93
C ILE A 478 12.00 24.40 -10.68
N CYS A 479 12.59 25.20 -11.56
CA CYS A 479 13.95 25.71 -11.40
C CYS A 479 14.05 26.65 -10.19
N CYS A 480 13.09 27.56 -10.01
CA CYS A 480 13.03 28.45 -8.84
C CYS A 480 12.95 27.67 -7.52
N LEU A 481 12.21 26.55 -7.49
CA LEU A 481 12.07 25.68 -6.31
C LEU A 481 13.37 24.98 -5.88
N GLN A 482 14.46 25.07 -6.65
CA GLN A 482 15.75 24.50 -6.25
C GLN A 482 16.44 25.30 -5.13
N HIS A 483 16.07 26.58 -4.96
CA HIS A 483 16.66 27.45 -3.94
C HIS A 483 16.17 27.09 -2.52
N GLN A 484 17.06 27.24 -1.53
CA GLN A 484 16.73 26.98 -0.12
C GLN A 484 15.88 28.09 0.52
N GLU A 485 16.02 29.30 -0.01
CA GLU A 485 15.36 30.52 0.47
C GLU A 485 14.52 31.13 -0.65
N ILE A 486 13.45 31.81 -0.25
CA ILE A 486 12.49 32.35 -1.19
C ILE A 486 13.04 33.53 -1.99
N GLU A 487 13.89 34.35 -1.37
CA GLU A 487 14.54 35.48 -2.04
C GLU A 487 15.31 35.01 -3.26
N GLY A 488 16.09 33.93 -3.13
CA GLY A 488 16.82 33.33 -4.26
C GLY A 488 15.90 32.77 -5.34
N ALA A 489 14.77 32.16 -4.96
CA ALA A 489 13.77 31.67 -5.92
C ALA A 489 13.14 32.81 -6.74
N LEU A 490 12.82 33.93 -6.08
CA LEU A 490 12.24 35.12 -6.72
C LEU A 490 13.26 35.88 -7.59
N GLU A 491 14.52 35.95 -7.17
CA GLU A 491 15.60 36.52 -7.99
C GLU A 491 15.79 35.73 -9.29
N THR A 492 15.78 34.39 -9.19
CA THR A 492 15.86 33.51 -10.37
C THR A 492 14.65 33.68 -11.28
N LEU A 493 13.44 33.78 -10.73
CA LEU A 493 12.22 34.05 -11.52
C LEU A 493 12.34 35.37 -12.30
N ARG A 494 12.75 36.46 -11.63
CA ARG A 494 12.97 37.76 -12.29
C ARG A 494 14.01 37.68 -13.38
N GLY A 495 15.09 36.93 -13.16
CA GLY A 495 16.12 36.70 -14.17
C GLY A 495 15.57 36.06 -15.45
N PHE A 496 14.59 35.15 -15.35
CA PHE A 496 13.91 34.58 -16.52
C PHE A 496 12.94 35.59 -17.17
N GLN A 497 12.22 36.38 -16.37
CA GLN A 497 11.29 37.42 -16.83
C GLN A 497 12.03 38.55 -17.58
N ASP A 498 13.16 39.03 -17.06
CA ASP A 498 14.01 40.06 -17.68
C ASP A 498 14.55 39.64 -19.06
N GLN A 499 14.71 38.32 -19.27
CA GLN A 499 15.15 37.74 -20.54
C GLN A 499 13.97 37.47 -21.51
N GLY A 500 12.73 37.68 -21.09
CA GLY A 500 11.53 37.38 -21.90
C GLY A 500 11.27 35.88 -22.09
N LEU A 501 11.77 35.03 -21.19
CA LEU A 501 11.65 33.57 -21.28
C LEU A 501 10.39 33.01 -20.60
N VAL A 502 9.73 33.83 -19.80
CA VAL A 502 8.45 33.55 -19.13
C VAL A 502 7.71 34.87 -18.97
N LEU A 503 6.38 34.84 -18.91
CA LEU A 503 5.59 36.06 -18.70
C LEU A 503 5.89 36.72 -17.34
N ASP A 504 5.98 38.05 -17.34
CA ASP A 504 6.17 38.85 -16.13
C ASP A 504 4.85 39.12 -15.41
N ILE A 505 4.16 38.06 -14.98
CA ILE A 505 2.94 38.16 -14.20
C ILE A 505 3.23 38.05 -12.68
N PRO A 506 2.52 38.83 -11.84
CA PRO A 506 2.73 38.79 -10.39
C PRO A 506 2.34 37.45 -9.75
N THR A 507 1.49 36.67 -10.41
CA THR A 507 0.97 35.39 -9.92
C THR A 507 2.05 34.34 -9.70
N TYR A 508 3.11 34.32 -10.51
CA TYR A 508 4.22 33.38 -10.32
C TYR A 508 4.98 33.61 -9.01
N ALA A 509 5.21 34.86 -8.65
CA ALA A 509 5.82 35.20 -7.36
C ALA A 509 4.90 34.80 -6.19
N SER A 510 3.57 34.97 -6.35
CA SER A 510 2.58 34.57 -5.36
C SER A 510 2.54 33.06 -5.13
N LEU A 511 2.57 32.30 -6.21
CA LEU A 511 2.62 30.84 -6.19
C LEU A 511 3.88 30.35 -5.44
N LEU A 512 5.05 30.92 -5.73
CA LEU A 512 6.29 30.62 -5.01
C LEU A 512 6.18 30.96 -3.52
N ARG A 513 5.66 32.15 -3.17
CA ARG A 513 5.44 32.57 -1.77
C ARG A 513 4.54 31.61 -1.00
N GLU A 514 3.44 31.19 -1.60
CA GLU A 514 2.54 30.21 -0.99
C GLU A 514 3.26 28.87 -0.75
N MET A 515 3.96 28.33 -1.76
CA MET A 515 4.66 27.05 -1.66
C MET A 515 5.75 27.05 -0.59
N TYR A 516 6.61 28.07 -0.59
CA TYR A 516 7.67 28.20 0.43
C TYR A 516 7.08 28.38 1.81
N PHE A 517 6.03 29.18 1.98
CA PHE A 517 5.38 29.33 3.27
C PHE A 517 4.78 28.01 3.79
N LYS A 518 4.01 27.31 2.94
CA LYS A 518 3.29 26.08 3.30
C LYS A 518 4.23 24.95 3.68
N HIS A 519 5.37 24.82 2.97
CA HIS A 519 6.26 23.69 3.12
C HIS A 519 7.49 23.96 4.01
N THR A 520 7.93 25.22 4.17
CA THR A 520 9.07 25.57 5.05
C THR A 520 8.67 25.77 6.52
N ARG A 521 7.39 26.03 6.84
CA ARG A 521 6.97 26.36 8.21
C ARG A 521 7.23 25.26 9.26
N ARG A 522 7.44 24.00 8.84
CA ARG A 522 7.73 22.86 9.73
C ARG A 522 9.22 22.52 9.86
N GLY A 523 10.07 22.99 8.96
CA GLY A 523 11.51 22.81 8.96
C GLY A 523 12.13 24.04 8.34
N LYS A 524 12.89 24.82 9.11
CA LYS A 524 13.29 26.21 8.83
C LYS A 524 14.02 26.49 7.49
N VAL A 525 14.19 25.49 6.62
CA VAL A 525 14.87 25.53 5.33
C VAL A 525 14.02 24.76 4.31
N PHE A 526 13.91 25.28 3.08
CA PHE A 526 13.25 24.57 1.98
C PHE A 526 14.12 23.40 1.50
N ASP A 527 14.02 22.28 2.21
CA ASP A 527 14.80 21.07 1.96
C ASP A 527 14.19 20.18 0.86
N GLU A 528 14.85 19.07 0.58
CA GLU A 528 14.42 18.09 -0.43
C GLU A 528 13.00 17.54 -0.17
N THR A 529 12.57 17.44 1.09
CA THR A 529 11.22 16.98 1.42
C THR A 529 10.19 18.06 1.06
N SER A 530 10.48 19.31 1.42
CA SER A 530 9.66 20.48 1.08
C SER A 530 9.54 20.64 -0.44
N ARG A 531 10.64 20.47 -1.19
CA ARG A 531 10.66 20.50 -2.66
C ARG A 531 9.72 19.45 -3.27
N ARG A 532 9.78 18.20 -2.81
CA ARG A 532 8.88 17.15 -3.32
C ARG A 532 7.41 17.45 -3.08
N LEU A 533 7.07 18.00 -1.91
CA LEU A 533 5.69 18.40 -1.61
C LEU A 533 5.23 19.58 -2.47
N ALA A 534 6.10 20.57 -2.67
CA ALA A 534 5.83 21.71 -3.54
C ALA A 534 5.67 21.29 -5.00
N LEU A 535 6.46 20.34 -5.51
CA LEU A 535 6.31 19.80 -6.85
C LEU A 535 4.96 19.09 -7.03
N ARG A 536 4.52 18.30 -6.05
CA ARG A 536 3.18 17.69 -6.08
C ARG A 536 2.08 18.74 -6.05
N PHE A 537 2.28 19.82 -5.30
CA PHE A 537 1.36 20.95 -5.27
C PHE A 537 1.29 21.67 -6.63
N LEU A 538 2.43 21.93 -7.27
CA LEU A 538 2.53 22.56 -8.58
C LEU A 538 1.83 21.74 -9.68
N LEU A 539 1.96 20.42 -9.65
CA LEU A 539 1.26 19.52 -10.59
C LEU A 539 -0.27 19.57 -10.45
N ASN A 540 -0.79 19.93 -9.28
CA ASN A 540 -2.24 20.14 -9.09
C ASN A 540 -2.71 21.52 -9.56
N ARG A 541 -1.79 22.40 -10.01
CA ARG A 541 -2.07 23.78 -10.43
C ARG A 541 -1.88 24.00 -11.93
N THR A 542 -1.89 22.94 -12.75
CA THR A 542 -1.66 23.06 -14.20
C THR A 542 -2.67 23.98 -14.87
N VAL A 543 -3.93 23.97 -14.41
CA VAL A 543 -5.01 24.84 -14.92
C VAL A 543 -4.64 26.32 -14.89
N LEU A 544 -3.86 26.76 -13.89
CA LEU A 544 -3.37 28.13 -13.82
C LEU A 544 -2.47 28.48 -15.00
N PHE A 545 -1.55 27.58 -15.34
CA PHE A 545 -0.63 27.76 -16.45
C PHE A 545 -1.34 27.59 -17.79
N ASP A 546 -2.30 26.66 -17.88
CA ASP A 546 -3.09 26.44 -19.09
C ASP A 546 -3.91 27.70 -19.45
N GLN A 547 -4.56 28.35 -18.48
CA GLN A 547 -5.27 29.62 -18.73
C GLN A 547 -4.34 30.77 -19.09
N VAL A 548 -3.15 30.81 -18.51
CA VAL A 548 -2.13 31.82 -18.89
C VAL A 548 -1.63 31.58 -20.32
N ASP A 549 -1.46 30.32 -20.73
CA ASP A 549 -1.04 29.97 -22.09
C ASP A 549 -2.14 30.29 -23.12
N GLU A 550 -3.41 30.00 -22.78
CA GLU A 550 -4.59 30.29 -23.62
C GLU A 550 -4.77 31.79 -23.90
N GLU A 551 -4.52 32.66 -22.92
CA GLU A 551 -4.67 34.12 -23.04
C GLU A 551 -3.33 34.87 -23.07
N ARG A 552 -2.21 34.19 -23.37
CA ARG A 552 -0.85 34.77 -23.29
C ARG A 552 -0.71 36.12 -24.00
N ASP A 553 -1.14 36.21 -25.25
CA ASP A 553 -0.99 37.43 -26.06
C ASP A 553 -1.80 38.62 -25.48
N ALA A 554 -2.98 38.33 -24.93
CA ALA A 554 -3.84 39.32 -24.29
C ALA A 554 -3.21 39.80 -22.97
N ILE A 555 -2.75 38.87 -22.12
CA ILE A 555 -2.02 39.17 -20.88
C ILE A 555 -0.78 40.02 -21.18
N GLN A 556 -0.01 39.65 -22.20
CA GLN A 556 1.19 40.39 -22.58
C GLN A 556 0.87 41.82 -23.04
N SER A 557 -0.25 42.01 -23.75
CA SER A 557 -0.73 43.34 -24.13
C SER A 557 -1.10 44.18 -22.89
N CYS A 558 -1.81 43.60 -21.92
CA CYS A 558 -2.15 44.25 -20.65
C CYS A 558 -0.91 44.64 -19.83
N LEU A 559 0.13 43.79 -19.82
CA LEU A 559 1.40 44.07 -19.15
C LEU A 559 2.14 45.25 -19.78
N ILE A 560 2.17 45.32 -21.12
CA ILE A 560 2.78 46.43 -21.86
C ILE A 560 2.05 47.74 -21.54
N GLU A 561 0.72 47.76 -21.63
CA GLU A 561 -0.09 48.94 -21.30
C GLU A 561 0.16 49.42 -19.86
N SER A 562 0.18 48.48 -18.90
CA SER A 562 0.45 48.78 -17.48
C SER A 562 1.85 49.34 -17.25
N SER A 563 2.84 48.88 -18.03
CA SER A 563 4.23 49.37 -17.95
C SER A 563 4.38 50.79 -18.53
N GLU A 564 3.59 51.15 -19.54
CA GLU A 564 3.56 52.49 -20.13
C GLU A 564 2.84 53.49 -19.20
N THR A 565 1.79 53.08 -18.50
CA THR A 565 1.07 53.92 -17.54
C THR A 565 1.84 54.15 -16.23
N ASN A 566 2.58 53.15 -15.74
CA ASN A 566 3.33 53.22 -14.48
C ASN A 566 4.61 54.08 -14.53
N GLN A 567 4.97 54.67 -15.68
CA GLN A 567 6.06 55.65 -15.76
C GLN A 567 5.72 56.99 -15.06
N HIS A 568 4.46 57.21 -14.67
CA HIS A 568 4.02 58.45 -14.03
C HIS A 568 3.64 58.37 -12.54
N ASP A 569 3.32 57.19 -12.00
CA ASP A 569 3.01 56.99 -10.57
C ASP A 569 3.76 55.76 -10.03
N GLY A 570 4.69 55.98 -9.10
CA GLY A 570 5.66 54.97 -8.61
C GLY A 570 5.10 53.87 -7.69
N VAL A 571 3.94 53.30 -8.00
CA VAL A 571 3.34 52.17 -7.27
C VAL A 571 3.50 50.91 -8.13
N SER A 572 4.35 49.98 -7.67
CA SER A 572 4.29 48.58 -8.13
C SER A 572 2.85 48.11 -7.98
N SER A 573 2.12 47.85 -9.07
CA SER A 573 0.69 47.54 -8.99
C SER A 573 0.47 46.33 -8.10
N ASP A 574 -0.34 46.51 -7.05
CA ASP A 574 -0.78 45.42 -6.19
C ASP A 574 -1.36 44.29 -7.06
N PRO A 575 -0.88 43.04 -6.95
CA PRO A 575 -1.36 41.94 -7.77
C PRO A 575 -2.87 41.70 -7.70
N LEU A 576 -3.51 41.98 -6.55
CA LEU A 576 -4.96 41.89 -6.44
C LEU A 576 -5.64 42.93 -7.34
N CYS A 577 -5.20 44.20 -7.25
CA CYS A 577 -5.72 45.28 -8.08
C CYS A 577 -5.47 45.04 -9.57
N PHE A 578 -4.31 44.48 -9.93
CA PHE A 578 -3.98 44.19 -11.33
C PHE A 578 -5.03 43.30 -12.00
N TRP A 579 -5.36 42.16 -11.38
CA TRP A 579 -6.33 41.22 -11.95
C TRP A 579 -7.77 41.73 -11.90
N CYS A 580 -8.10 42.57 -10.91
CA CYS A 580 -9.39 43.25 -10.87
C CYS A 580 -9.53 44.32 -11.98
N GLN A 581 -8.49 45.09 -12.26
CA GLN A 581 -8.52 46.09 -13.34
C GLN A 581 -8.67 45.43 -14.71
N HIS A 582 -8.00 44.29 -14.92
CA HIS A 582 -8.07 43.49 -16.14
C HIS A 582 -9.14 42.39 -16.09
N HIS A 583 -10.30 42.69 -15.50
CA HIS A 583 -11.44 41.76 -15.34
C HIS A 583 -12.04 41.22 -16.65
N ASP A 584 -11.70 41.81 -17.79
CA ASP A 584 -12.13 41.36 -19.12
C ASP A 584 -11.47 40.04 -19.56
N LEU A 585 -10.29 39.71 -19.00
CA LEU A 585 -9.61 38.44 -19.28
C LEU A 585 -10.30 37.29 -18.53
N GLN A 586 -10.42 36.14 -19.20
CA GLN A 586 -11.05 34.95 -18.61
C GLN A 586 -10.22 34.37 -17.45
N CYS A 587 -8.89 34.50 -17.53
CA CYS A 587 -7.94 34.01 -16.52
C CYS A 587 -7.87 34.88 -15.26
N SER A 588 -8.30 36.15 -15.32
CA SER A 588 -8.16 37.12 -14.23
C SER A 588 -8.75 36.64 -12.89
N PRO A 589 -9.99 36.09 -12.82
CA PRO A 589 -10.53 35.56 -11.58
C PRO A 589 -9.71 34.41 -10.97
N LEU A 590 -9.15 33.51 -11.80
CA LEU A 590 -8.31 32.39 -11.35
C LEU A 590 -6.96 32.90 -10.80
N LEU A 591 -6.34 33.84 -11.51
CA LEU A 591 -5.03 34.40 -11.13
C LEU A 591 -5.14 35.29 -9.89
N PHE A 592 -6.23 36.06 -9.77
CA PHE A 592 -6.62 36.75 -8.55
C PHE A 592 -6.76 35.79 -7.36
N LEU A 593 -7.43 34.66 -7.57
CA LEU A 593 -7.66 33.67 -6.53
C LEU A 593 -6.35 33.10 -5.96
N GLN A 594 -5.32 32.89 -6.79
CA GLN A 594 -3.99 32.47 -6.32
C GLN A 594 -3.39 33.47 -5.31
N HIS A 595 -3.57 34.78 -5.51
CA HIS A 595 -3.14 35.80 -4.56
C HIS A 595 -3.94 35.78 -3.27
N VAL A 596 -5.26 35.55 -3.35
CA VAL A 596 -6.12 35.37 -2.17
C VAL A 596 -5.66 34.16 -1.37
N MET A 597 -5.33 33.04 -2.03
CA MET A 597 -4.81 31.83 -1.37
C MET A 597 -3.48 32.08 -0.67
N GLU A 598 -2.56 32.80 -1.31
CA GLU A 598 -1.31 33.24 -0.69
C GLU A 598 -1.58 34.04 0.60
N LEU A 599 -2.36 35.12 0.52
CA LEU A 599 -2.65 36.01 1.65
C LEU A 599 -3.34 35.26 2.80
N THR A 600 -4.34 34.45 2.48
CA THR A 600 -5.11 33.70 3.47
C THR A 600 -4.30 32.61 4.17
N ASN A 601 -3.26 32.07 3.51
CA ASN A 601 -2.38 31.05 4.07
C ASN A 601 -1.22 31.66 4.88
N ILE A 602 -0.60 32.73 4.38
CA ILE A 602 0.58 33.35 5.00
C ILE A 602 0.23 34.07 6.30
N VAL A 603 -0.90 34.78 6.30
CA VAL A 603 -1.28 35.69 7.39
C VAL A 603 -1.70 34.93 8.65
N GLN A 604 -1.14 35.33 9.80
CA GLN A 604 -1.47 34.77 11.12
C GLN A 604 -2.01 35.85 12.05
N GLY A 605 -3.12 35.54 12.74
CA GLY A 605 -3.76 36.44 13.69
C GLY A 605 -4.98 37.15 13.12
N LYS A 606 -5.90 37.53 14.01
CA LYS A 606 -7.20 38.08 13.63
C LYS A 606 -7.08 39.45 12.94
N GLU A 607 -6.23 40.34 13.45
CA GLU A 607 -6.05 41.69 12.90
C GLU A 607 -5.46 41.66 11.50
N ALA A 608 -4.41 40.87 11.29
CA ALA A 608 -3.79 40.74 9.99
C ALA A 608 -4.72 40.07 8.96
N MET A 609 -5.56 39.11 9.39
CA MET A 609 -6.58 38.51 8.53
C MET A 609 -7.64 39.52 8.12
N LEU A 610 -8.07 40.40 9.03
CA LEU A 610 -8.99 41.50 8.71
C LEU A 610 -8.37 42.48 7.72
N ALA A 611 -7.10 42.86 7.92
CA ALA A 611 -6.38 43.72 6.98
C ALA A 611 -6.25 43.08 5.59
N ALA A 612 -6.03 41.76 5.51
CA ALA A 612 -6.02 41.05 4.24
C ALA A 612 -7.41 41.03 3.57
N GLN A 613 -8.49 40.89 4.35
CA GLN A 613 -9.85 40.98 3.84
C GLN A 613 -10.19 42.39 3.34
N ASP A 614 -9.78 43.43 4.06
CA ASP A 614 -9.97 44.82 3.63
C ASP A 614 -9.20 45.11 2.34
N ALA A 615 -7.96 44.64 2.19
CA ALA A 615 -7.18 44.77 0.95
C ALA A 615 -7.84 44.04 -0.24
N ILE A 616 -8.41 42.85 -0.02
CA ILE A 616 -9.18 42.13 -1.04
C ILE A 616 -10.41 42.95 -1.44
N GLY A 617 -11.13 43.51 -0.47
CA GLY A 617 -12.30 44.36 -0.72
C GLY A 617 -11.94 45.62 -1.54
N GLU A 618 -10.90 46.35 -1.13
CA GLU A 618 -10.41 47.54 -1.84
C GLU A 618 -10.00 47.22 -3.28
N ALA A 619 -9.35 46.08 -3.53
CA ALA A 619 -9.00 45.66 -4.89
C ALA A 619 -10.24 45.36 -5.74
N LEU A 620 -11.25 44.70 -5.16
CA LEU A 620 -12.50 44.36 -5.85
C LEU A 620 -13.29 45.61 -6.27
N GLU A 621 -13.18 46.73 -5.57
CA GLU A 621 -13.81 48.01 -5.95
C GLU A 621 -13.32 48.55 -7.32
N SER A 622 -12.18 48.07 -7.82
CA SER A 622 -11.68 48.43 -9.15
C SER A 622 -12.35 47.67 -10.29
N THR A 623 -13.14 46.65 -9.99
CA THR A 623 -13.97 45.95 -10.98
C THR A 623 -15.32 46.68 -11.15
N PRO A 624 -15.90 46.73 -12.36
CA PRO A 624 -17.23 47.31 -12.55
C PRO A 624 -18.33 46.46 -11.91
N ASP A 625 -18.10 45.15 -11.77
CA ASP A 625 -19.01 44.21 -11.13
C ASP A 625 -18.23 43.26 -10.19
N PRO A 626 -18.07 43.66 -8.91
CA PRO A 626 -17.30 42.90 -7.93
C PRO A 626 -17.92 41.54 -7.58
N LEU A 627 -19.25 41.45 -7.54
CA LEU A 627 -19.94 40.22 -7.18
C LEU A 627 -19.79 39.18 -8.30
N LEU A 628 -20.02 39.57 -9.56
CA LEU A 628 -19.83 38.65 -10.70
C LEU A 628 -18.37 38.19 -10.81
N PHE A 629 -17.40 39.07 -10.56
CA PHE A 629 -15.99 38.71 -10.55
C PHE A 629 -15.67 37.67 -9.47
N VAL A 630 -16.19 37.84 -8.25
CA VAL A 630 -16.04 36.86 -7.16
C VAL A 630 -16.74 35.54 -7.47
N LEU A 631 -17.94 35.57 -8.06
CA LEU A 631 -18.65 34.36 -8.47
C LEU A 631 -17.83 33.58 -9.51
N ARG A 632 -17.26 34.26 -10.52
CA ARG A 632 -16.31 33.64 -11.46
C ARG A 632 -15.11 33.04 -10.74
N ALA A 633 -14.51 33.74 -9.79
CA ALA A 633 -13.39 33.20 -9.02
C ALA A 633 -13.79 31.94 -8.21
N ILE A 634 -14.99 31.92 -7.62
CA ILE A 634 -15.49 30.78 -6.83
C ILE A 634 -15.72 29.55 -7.72
N THR A 635 -16.26 29.71 -8.93
CA THR A 635 -16.43 28.58 -9.87
C THR A 635 -15.11 27.91 -10.27
N GLN A 636 -14.00 28.65 -10.15
CA GLN A 636 -12.65 28.17 -10.45
C GLN A 636 -11.91 27.59 -9.23
N LEU A 637 -12.48 27.65 -8.02
CA LEU A 637 -11.85 27.06 -6.81
C LEU A 637 -11.60 25.55 -6.90
N PRO A 638 -12.49 24.72 -7.48
CA PRO A 638 -12.27 23.27 -7.58
C PRO A 638 -11.05 22.87 -8.40
N SER A 639 -10.69 23.66 -9.42
CA SER A 639 -9.48 23.41 -10.24
C SER A 639 -8.19 23.79 -9.51
N MET A 640 -8.31 24.49 -8.38
CA MET A 640 -7.22 25.11 -7.64
C MET A 640 -6.86 24.31 -6.38
N ASP A 641 -7.83 24.08 -5.50
CA ASP A 641 -7.63 23.33 -4.26
C ASP A 641 -8.56 22.11 -4.26
N ARG A 642 -8.06 20.91 -3.97
CA ARG A 642 -8.91 19.71 -3.87
C ARG A 642 -9.61 19.57 -2.52
N ASN A 643 -9.26 20.41 -1.54
CA ASN A 643 -9.86 20.37 -0.22
C ASN A 643 -11.14 21.22 -0.16
N TYR A 644 -12.31 20.58 -0.24
CA TYR A 644 -13.61 21.25 -0.21
C TYR A 644 -13.82 22.17 1.02
N ARG A 645 -13.28 21.81 2.19
CA ARG A 645 -13.35 22.68 3.38
C ARG A 645 -12.48 23.93 3.23
N GLY A 646 -11.32 23.80 2.59
CA GLY A 646 -10.45 24.93 2.26
C GLY A 646 -11.14 25.87 1.26
N GLN A 647 -11.74 25.30 0.22
CA GLN A 647 -12.50 26.05 -0.79
C GLN A 647 -13.64 26.87 -0.15
N ALA A 648 -14.50 26.25 0.66
CA ALA A 648 -15.60 26.93 1.33
C ALA A 648 -15.12 28.06 2.25
N VAL A 649 -14.01 27.87 2.96
CA VAL A 649 -13.40 28.92 3.80
C VAL A 649 -12.93 30.11 2.97
N ILE A 650 -12.37 29.87 1.78
CA ILE A 650 -11.95 30.94 0.86
C ILE A 650 -13.18 31.67 0.30
N ALA A 651 -14.18 30.94 -0.20
CA ALA A 651 -15.43 31.51 -0.71
C ALA A 651 -16.10 32.43 0.34
N LYS A 652 -16.23 31.95 1.58
CA LYS A 652 -16.76 32.73 2.70
C LYS A 652 -15.97 34.01 2.96
N ARG A 653 -14.64 33.96 2.83
CA ARG A 653 -13.78 35.14 3.03
C ARG A 653 -13.92 36.14 1.89
N LEU A 654 -14.10 35.70 0.66
CA LEU A 654 -14.37 36.56 -0.50
C LEU A 654 -15.70 37.30 -0.33
N PHE A 655 -16.77 36.60 0.02
CA PHE A 655 -18.06 37.25 0.29
C PHE A 655 -17.99 38.22 1.48
N ALA A 656 -17.25 37.88 2.54
CA ALA A 656 -17.03 38.79 3.65
C ALA A 656 -16.24 40.05 3.25
N ALA A 657 -15.30 39.93 2.30
CA ALA A 657 -14.51 41.06 1.79
C ALA A 657 -15.34 42.01 0.91
N LEU A 658 -16.31 41.49 0.15
CA LEU A 658 -17.22 42.29 -0.66
C LEU A 658 -18.12 43.23 0.15
N LYS A 659 -18.38 42.91 1.43
CA LYS A 659 -19.36 43.64 2.28
C LYS A 659 -20.71 43.80 1.56
N LEU A 660 -21.17 42.71 0.91
CA LEU A 660 -22.39 42.64 0.11
C LEU A 660 -23.59 43.26 0.81
N ASP A 661 -24.22 44.22 0.13
CA ASP A 661 -25.55 44.73 0.46
C ASP A 661 -26.58 44.15 -0.52
N HIS A 662 -27.80 43.89 -0.05
CA HIS A 662 -28.84 43.27 -0.89
C HIS A 662 -29.21 44.11 -2.12
N ASP A 663 -29.02 45.43 -2.04
CA ASP A 663 -29.28 46.37 -3.15
C ASP A 663 -28.27 46.23 -4.31
N GLN A 664 -27.15 45.51 -4.12
CA GLN A 664 -26.11 45.29 -5.13
C GLN A 664 -26.31 44.00 -5.93
N ILE A 665 -27.28 43.16 -5.56
CA ILE A 665 -27.53 41.87 -6.22
C ILE A 665 -28.52 42.07 -7.36
N GLU A 666 -28.01 42.12 -8.58
CA GLU A 666 -28.77 42.19 -9.83
C GLU A 666 -29.11 40.81 -10.45
N ASP A 667 -30.07 40.78 -11.38
CA ASP A 667 -30.60 39.56 -12.03
C ASP A 667 -29.53 38.68 -12.69
N HIS A 668 -28.51 39.27 -13.32
CA HIS A 668 -27.47 38.52 -14.01
C HIS A 668 -26.55 37.74 -13.06
N HIS A 669 -26.48 38.11 -11.77
CA HIS A 669 -25.75 37.32 -10.77
C HIS A 669 -26.45 35.99 -10.51
N PHE A 670 -27.78 36.03 -10.37
CA PHE A 670 -28.59 34.82 -10.25
C PHE A 670 -28.45 33.96 -11.50
N GLU A 671 -28.58 34.54 -12.69
CA GLU A 671 -28.41 33.81 -13.95
C GLU A 671 -27.03 33.15 -14.05
N PHE A 672 -25.95 33.86 -13.70
CA PHE A 672 -24.60 33.29 -13.70
C PHE A 672 -24.47 32.13 -12.71
N SER A 673 -24.93 32.31 -11.47
CA SER A 673 -24.88 31.27 -10.44
C SER A 673 -25.65 30.03 -10.85
N PHE A 674 -26.85 30.17 -11.40
CA PHE A 674 -27.65 29.03 -11.87
C PHE A 674 -27.03 28.34 -13.09
N ASN A 675 -26.41 29.08 -14.01
CA ASN A 675 -25.74 28.51 -15.18
C ASN A 675 -24.41 27.81 -14.83
N SER A 676 -23.86 28.08 -13.64
CA SER A 676 -22.57 27.54 -13.20
C SER A 676 -22.70 26.45 -12.14
N LEU A 677 -23.91 25.95 -11.87
CA LEU A 677 -24.17 24.96 -10.81
C LEU A 677 -23.33 23.69 -10.97
N GLU A 678 -23.20 23.17 -12.19
CA GLU A 678 -22.40 21.96 -12.50
C GLU A 678 -20.91 22.10 -12.17
N GLN A 679 -20.42 23.33 -12.00
CA GLN A 679 -19.02 23.62 -11.66
C GLN A 679 -18.81 23.73 -10.14
N LEU A 680 -19.89 23.78 -9.35
CA LEU A 680 -19.85 23.97 -7.91
C LEU A 680 -20.03 22.64 -7.18
N THR A 681 -19.21 22.43 -6.16
CA THR A 681 -19.48 21.38 -5.17
C THR A 681 -20.55 21.85 -4.20
N VAL A 682 -21.25 20.93 -3.54
CA VAL A 682 -22.28 21.28 -2.54
C VAL A 682 -21.74 22.22 -1.43
N HIS A 683 -20.45 22.09 -1.10
CA HIS A 683 -19.77 22.93 -0.13
C HIS A 683 -19.60 24.38 -0.60
N LEU A 684 -19.28 24.57 -1.88
CA LEU A 684 -19.19 25.90 -2.49
C LEU A 684 -20.57 26.47 -2.76
N PHE A 685 -21.46 25.67 -3.31
CA PHE A 685 -22.85 26.05 -3.58
C PHE A 685 -23.52 26.55 -2.30
N LYS A 686 -23.32 25.88 -1.16
CA LYS A 686 -23.84 26.36 0.12
C LYS A 686 -23.38 27.79 0.47
N GLU A 687 -22.10 28.11 0.30
CA GLU A 687 -21.61 29.46 0.63
C GLU A 687 -22.13 30.51 -0.38
N VAL A 688 -22.32 30.13 -1.65
CA VAL A 688 -22.96 30.99 -2.67
C VAL A 688 -24.43 31.20 -2.33
N ASP A 689 -25.16 30.16 -1.97
CA ASP A 689 -26.56 30.22 -1.57
C ASP A 689 -26.77 30.97 -0.25
N ASP A 690 -25.86 30.84 0.72
CA ASP A 690 -25.89 31.64 1.95
C ASP A 690 -25.69 33.14 1.68
N ALA A 691 -24.98 33.51 0.60
CA ALA A 691 -24.74 34.91 0.23
C ALA A 691 -25.85 35.49 -0.68
N LEU A 692 -26.38 34.71 -1.61
CA LEU A 692 -27.36 35.17 -2.61
C LEU A 692 -28.80 34.72 -2.35
N HIS A 693 -29.04 33.79 -1.42
CA HIS A 693 -30.35 33.17 -1.19
C HIS A 693 -30.96 32.55 -2.47
N LEU A 694 -30.14 31.83 -3.25
CA LEU A 694 -30.54 31.22 -4.53
C LEU A 694 -31.75 30.30 -4.39
N HIS A 695 -31.83 29.56 -3.29
CA HIS A 695 -32.93 28.67 -2.97
C HIS A 695 -34.29 29.39 -2.78
N GLU A 696 -34.28 30.68 -2.43
CA GLU A 696 -35.50 31.50 -2.35
C GLU A 696 -35.90 32.05 -3.73
N GLN A 697 -34.98 32.08 -4.70
CA GLN A 697 -35.21 32.62 -6.04
C GLN A 697 -35.74 31.56 -7.02
N ASP A 698 -35.08 30.40 -7.08
CA ASP A 698 -35.51 29.28 -7.94
C ASP A 698 -35.25 27.95 -7.22
N GLU A 699 -36.18 27.60 -6.34
CA GLU A 699 -36.17 26.34 -5.59
C GLU A 699 -36.05 25.12 -6.53
N THR A 700 -36.69 25.15 -7.70
CA THR A 700 -36.71 24.01 -8.61
C THR A 700 -35.31 23.70 -9.16
N ARG A 701 -34.55 24.73 -9.57
CA ARG A 701 -33.17 24.54 -10.04
C ARG A 701 -32.23 24.12 -8.91
N VAL A 702 -32.40 24.68 -7.71
CA VAL A 702 -31.61 24.28 -6.54
C VAL A 702 -31.86 22.82 -6.18
N LEU A 703 -33.11 22.37 -6.21
CA LEU A 703 -33.45 20.97 -5.96
C LEU A 703 -32.94 20.04 -7.07
N ALA A 704 -32.96 20.47 -8.34
CA ALA A 704 -32.36 19.72 -9.45
C ALA A 704 -30.84 19.56 -9.26
N PHE A 705 -30.14 20.62 -8.85
CA PHE A 705 -28.72 20.54 -8.47
C PHE A 705 -28.50 19.58 -7.30
N CYS A 706 -29.31 19.67 -6.24
CA CYS A 706 -29.19 18.75 -5.11
C CYS A 706 -29.43 17.30 -5.53
N LEU A 707 -30.34 17.05 -6.47
CA LEU A 707 -30.61 15.72 -7.00
C LEU A 707 -29.37 15.15 -7.73
N ASP A 708 -28.73 15.96 -8.58
CA ASP A 708 -27.49 15.58 -9.28
C ASP A 708 -26.31 15.39 -8.31
N ALA A 709 -26.19 16.27 -7.31
CA ALA A 709 -25.17 16.18 -6.27
C ALA A 709 -25.36 14.93 -5.38
N LEU A 710 -26.58 14.42 -5.21
CA LEU A 710 -26.82 13.14 -4.52
C LEU A 710 -26.28 11.93 -5.31
N GLU A 711 -25.96 12.08 -6.61
CA GLU A 711 -25.35 11.02 -7.41
C GLU A 711 -23.81 11.09 -7.41
N THR A 712 -23.27 12.31 -7.32
CA THR A 712 -21.83 12.57 -7.56
C THR A 712 -21.05 12.99 -6.31
N GLU A 713 -21.73 13.42 -5.24
CA GLU A 713 -21.12 13.96 -4.02
C GLU A 713 -21.57 13.23 -2.73
N SER A 714 -21.05 13.68 -1.58
CA SER A 714 -21.39 13.13 -0.27
C SER A 714 -22.85 13.39 0.10
N ILE A 715 -23.64 12.31 0.14
CA ILE A 715 -25.08 12.32 0.48
C ILE A 715 -25.35 13.07 1.79
N ASP A 716 -24.57 12.81 2.84
CA ASP A 716 -24.71 13.47 4.14
C ASP A 716 -24.55 15.01 4.08
N LYS A 717 -23.71 15.51 3.16
CA LYS A 717 -23.50 16.95 2.98
C LYS A 717 -24.63 17.61 2.21
N VAL A 718 -25.14 16.94 1.18
CA VAL A 718 -26.29 17.41 0.41
C VAL A 718 -27.54 17.43 1.28
N LEU A 719 -27.84 16.34 1.98
CA LEU A 719 -28.95 16.29 2.94
C LEU A 719 -28.75 17.30 4.08
N GLY A 720 -27.54 17.42 4.61
CA GLY A 720 -27.23 18.41 5.64
C GLY A 720 -27.43 19.86 5.19
N TYR A 721 -27.20 20.18 3.91
CA TYR A 721 -27.52 21.48 3.33
C TYR A 721 -29.03 21.70 3.24
N ILE A 722 -29.77 20.78 2.62
CA ILE A 722 -31.24 20.87 2.45
C ILE A 722 -31.91 21.04 3.82
N MET A 723 -31.54 20.20 4.79
CA MET A 723 -32.11 20.24 6.14
C MET A 723 -31.77 21.51 6.92
N SER A 724 -30.69 22.22 6.54
CA SER A 724 -30.30 23.48 7.17
C SER A 724 -31.12 24.69 6.69
N LYS A 725 -31.91 24.53 5.62
CA LYS A 725 -32.73 25.58 5.00
C LYS A 725 -34.21 25.30 5.26
N GLU A 726 -34.88 26.16 6.01
CA GLU A 726 -36.28 25.95 6.38
C GLU A 726 -37.22 25.90 5.17
N SER A 727 -36.94 26.69 4.12
CA SER A 727 -37.68 26.73 2.85
C SER A 727 -37.51 25.47 2.00
N LEU A 728 -36.37 24.78 2.10
CA LEU A 728 -36.15 23.51 1.39
C LEU A 728 -36.54 22.29 2.23
N ASN A 729 -36.56 22.40 3.57
CA ASN A 729 -36.93 21.31 4.48
C ASN A 729 -38.46 21.19 4.63
N THR A 730 -39.14 20.99 3.50
CA THR A 730 -40.60 20.90 3.39
C THR A 730 -41.04 19.50 2.97
N ALA A 731 -42.34 19.22 3.15
CA ALA A 731 -42.93 17.95 2.67
C ALA A 731 -42.89 17.84 1.14
N GLU A 732 -43.02 18.97 0.42
CA GLU A 732 -43.00 19.03 -1.04
C GLU A 732 -41.60 18.68 -1.58
N THR A 733 -40.53 19.22 -0.99
CA THR A 733 -39.15 18.82 -1.31
C THR A 733 -38.90 17.35 -1.01
N ALA A 734 -39.42 16.87 0.12
CA ALA A 734 -39.27 15.47 0.49
C ALA A 734 -39.98 14.53 -0.48
N GLU A 735 -41.13 14.93 -1.03
CA GLU A 735 -41.84 14.22 -2.10
C GLU A 735 -41.07 14.29 -3.44
N PHE A 736 -40.47 15.44 -3.77
CA PHE A 736 -39.66 15.60 -4.98
C PHE A 736 -38.42 14.71 -4.98
N LEU A 737 -37.71 14.63 -3.85
CA LEU A 737 -36.50 13.81 -3.70
C LEU A 737 -36.82 12.33 -3.42
N LEU A 738 -38.09 12.01 -3.13
CA LEU A 738 -38.52 10.70 -2.67
C LEU A 738 -38.06 9.55 -3.56
N PRO A 739 -38.20 9.58 -4.90
CA PRO A 739 -37.78 8.47 -5.75
C PRO A 739 -36.28 8.19 -5.63
N ARG A 740 -35.47 9.26 -5.59
CA ARG A 740 -34.01 9.12 -5.49
C ARG A 740 -33.58 8.68 -4.10
N LEU A 741 -34.17 9.22 -3.03
CA LEU A 741 -33.89 8.80 -1.66
C LEU A 741 -34.32 7.35 -1.41
N ALA A 742 -35.45 6.93 -1.99
CA ALA A 742 -35.91 5.54 -1.93
C ALA A 742 -34.96 4.62 -2.70
N GLN A 743 -34.48 5.02 -3.89
CA GLN A 743 -33.46 4.28 -4.64
C GLN A 743 -32.15 4.16 -3.85
N LEU A 744 -31.62 5.26 -3.32
CA LEU A 744 -30.41 5.26 -2.49
C LEU A 744 -30.56 4.35 -1.26
N TYR A 745 -31.76 4.28 -0.68
CA TYR A 745 -32.04 3.40 0.46
C TYR A 745 -32.19 1.93 0.06
N ALA A 746 -33.08 1.65 -0.88
CA ALA A 746 -33.52 0.31 -1.27
C ALA A 746 -32.47 -0.44 -2.10
N VAL A 747 -31.80 0.28 -3.01
CA VAL A 747 -30.85 -0.28 -3.98
C VAL A 747 -29.43 -0.14 -3.45
N ASP A 748 -29.03 1.08 -3.10
CA ASP A 748 -27.64 1.38 -2.71
C ASP A 748 -27.39 1.19 -1.20
N GLY A 749 -28.43 0.86 -0.43
CA GLY A 749 -28.34 0.55 1.00
C GLY A 749 -28.00 1.74 1.90
N VAL A 750 -28.10 2.98 1.43
CA VAL A 750 -27.66 4.20 2.16
C VAL A 750 -28.63 4.57 3.27
N VAL A 751 -28.29 4.22 4.51
CA VAL A 751 -29.21 4.40 5.65
C VAL A 751 -29.33 5.85 6.15
N THR A 752 -28.36 6.71 5.84
CA THR A 752 -28.36 8.10 6.33
C THR A 752 -29.53 8.93 5.77
N VAL A 753 -30.11 8.53 4.63
CA VAL A 753 -31.34 9.12 4.07
C VAL A 753 -32.52 9.09 5.04
N LEU A 754 -32.56 8.12 5.98
CA LEU A 754 -33.61 8.07 7.00
C LEU A 754 -33.59 9.29 7.93
N GLN A 755 -32.42 9.93 8.13
CA GLN A 755 -32.32 11.13 8.96
C GLN A 755 -33.13 12.31 8.39
N PHE A 756 -33.29 12.36 7.07
CA PHE A 756 -34.10 13.37 6.39
C PHE A 756 -35.57 13.31 6.80
N PHE A 757 -36.07 12.11 7.11
CA PHE A 757 -37.47 11.87 7.47
C PHE A 757 -37.73 11.83 9.00
N LYS A 758 -36.71 12.03 9.85
CA LYS A 758 -36.84 11.94 11.32
C LYS A 758 -37.53 13.11 12.07
N PRO A 759 -37.76 14.33 11.56
CA PRO A 759 -38.38 15.39 12.36
C PRO A 759 -39.82 15.04 12.84
N ASP A 760 -40.16 15.43 14.07
CA ASP A 760 -41.47 15.17 14.72
C ASP A 760 -42.57 16.15 14.27
N SER A 761 -42.86 16.23 12.96
CA SER A 761 -44.01 17.00 12.45
C SER A 761 -45.10 16.08 11.90
N ASP A 762 -46.37 16.44 12.13
CA ASP A 762 -47.52 15.62 11.70
C ASP A 762 -47.59 15.42 10.18
N HIS A 763 -46.98 16.32 9.38
CA HIS A 763 -46.96 16.24 7.92
C HIS A 763 -45.93 15.22 7.39
N ILE A 764 -44.90 14.90 8.18
CA ILE A 764 -43.83 13.98 7.79
C ILE A 764 -44.28 12.50 7.84
N ILE A 765 -45.35 12.19 8.58
CA ILE A 765 -45.85 10.81 8.67
C ILE A 765 -46.30 10.30 7.29
N GLU A 766 -47.06 11.09 6.53
CA GLU A 766 -47.50 10.65 5.19
C GLU A 766 -46.32 10.54 4.22
N THR A 767 -45.32 11.43 4.32
CA THR A 767 -44.08 11.33 3.54
C THR A 767 -43.29 10.06 3.90
N ARG A 768 -43.21 9.67 5.18
CA ARG A 768 -42.62 8.38 5.61
C ARG A 768 -43.36 7.19 5.00
N ARG A 769 -44.70 7.26 4.93
CA ARG A 769 -45.51 6.22 4.28
C ARG A 769 -45.22 6.15 2.79
N SER A 770 -45.21 7.28 2.09
CA SER A 770 -44.89 7.34 0.66
C SER A 770 -43.48 6.84 0.38
N PHE A 771 -42.49 7.21 1.21
CA PHE A 771 -41.12 6.72 1.10
C PHE A 771 -41.08 5.20 1.25
N LEU A 772 -41.76 4.64 2.26
CA LEU A 772 -41.85 3.20 2.45
C LEU A 772 -42.56 2.49 1.30
N ARG A 773 -43.64 3.07 0.73
CA ARG A 773 -44.31 2.52 -0.45
C ARG A 773 -43.37 2.43 -1.64
N GLU A 774 -42.57 3.47 -1.85
CA GLU A 774 -41.59 3.50 -2.94
C GLU A 774 -40.46 2.49 -2.70
N VAL A 775 -39.90 2.45 -1.49
CA VAL A 775 -38.89 1.45 -1.09
C VAL A 775 -39.43 0.03 -1.28
N ILE A 776 -40.66 -0.25 -0.84
CA ILE A 776 -41.31 -1.54 -1.03
C ILE A 776 -41.45 -1.85 -2.52
N THR A 777 -41.86 -0.89 -3.34
CA THR A 777 -42.03 -1.08 -4.78
C THR A 777 -40.69 -1.41 -5.43
N LEU A 778 -39.65 -0.63 -5.17
CA LEU A 778 -38.30 -0.84 -5.70
C LEU A 778 -37.70 -2.15 -5.22
N GLU A 779 -37.78 -2.45 -3.92
CA GLU A 779 -37.31 -3.72 -3.39
C GLU A 779 -38.11 -4.90 -3.95
N GLN A 780 -39.42 -4.77 -4.23
CA GLN A 780 -40.23 -5.83 -4.86
C GLN A 780 -39.94 -6.01 -6.35
N GLU A 781 -39.54 -4.95 -7.05
CA GLU A 781 -39.10 -5.00 -8.46
C GLU A 781 -37.74 -5.69 -8.59
N ILE A 782 -36.87 -5.53 -7.60
CA ILE A 782 -35.53 -6.12 -7.55
C ILE A 782 -35.59 -7.55 -6.96
N ALA A 783 -36.39 -7.75 -5.91
CA ALA A 783 -36.47 -9.02 -5.19
C ALA A 783 -37.02 -10.17 -6.04
N THR A 784 -36.33 -11.31 -5.95
CA THR A 784 -36.84 -12.59 -6.46
C THR A 784 -38.11 -13.03 -5.71
N ASP A 785 -38.90 -13.95 -6.27
CA ASP A 785 -40.16 -14.42 -5.64
C ASP A 785 -39.97 -14.97 -4.21
N GLU A 786 -38.77 -15.43 -3.86
CA GLU A 786 -38.40 -15.90 -2.51
C GLU A 786 -38.10 -14.74 -1.54
N GLU A 787 -37.51 -13.64 -2.02
CA GLU A 787 -37.05 -12.48 -1.22
C GLU A 787 -38.15 -11.46 -0.90
N LYS A 788 -39.23 -11.43 -1.70
CA LYS A 788 -40.42 -10.59 -1.45
C LYS A 788 -41.03 -10.77 -0.06
N SER A 789 -40.69 -11.87 0.62
CA SER A 789 -41.21 -12.24 1.93
C SER A 789 -40.45 -11.66 3.13
N THR A 790 -39.21 -11.17 2.97
CA THR A 790 -38.35 -10.78 4.11
C THR A 790 -37.80 -9.35 4.09
N LEU A 791 -37.75 -8.67 2.94
CA LEU A 791 -37.41 -7.25 2.70
C LEU A 791 -36.77 -6.51 3.91
N PRO A 792 -35.47 -6.75 4.20
CA PRO A 792 -34.85 -6.37 5.48
C PRO A 792 -34.67 -4.86 5.66
N LEU A 793 -34.43 -4.08 4.60
CA LEU A 793 -34.31 -2.61 4.70
C LEU A 793 -35.69 -1.97 4.88
N THR A 794 -36.72 -2.43 4.16
CA THR A 794 -38.12 -2.06 4.42
C THR A 794 -38.48 -2.25 5.91
N ARG A 795 -38.19 -3.43 6.47
CA ARG A 795 -38.49 -3.74 7.88
C ARG A 795 -37.80 -2.77 8.83
N ARG A 796 -36.55 -2.42 8.55
CA ARG A 796 -35.78 -1.46 9.35
C ARG A 796 -36.38 -0.06 9.30
N ALA A 797 -36.70 0.45 8.11
CA ALA A 797 -37.31 1.76 7.95
C ALA A 797 -38.69 1.85 8.65
N ILE A 798 -39.50 0.78 8.59
CA ILE A 798 -40.79 0.72 9.31
C ILE A 798 -40.60 0.88 10.82
N LEU A 799 -39.62 0.18 11.41
CA LEU A 799 -39.32 0.28 12.84
C LEU A 799 -38.76 1.65 13.23
N ASP A 800 -37.84 2.19 12.42
CA ASP A 800 -37.25 3.52 12.66
C ASP A 800 -38.32 4.63 12.56
N PHE A 801 -39.30 4.49 11.68
CA PHE A 801 -40.43 5.42 11.53
C PHE A 801 -41.58 5.17 12.49
N LYS A 802 -41.52 4.12 13.30
CA LYS A 802 -42.57 3.69 14.25
C LYS A 802 -43.91 3.37 13.58
N LEU A 803 -43.86 2.75 12.39
CA LEU A 803 -45.03 2.43 11.56
C LEU A 803 -45.46 0.94 11.69
N GLU A 804 -44.88 0.19 12.63
CA GLU A 804 -45.12 -1.24 12.84
C GLU A 804 -46.56 -1.62 13.22
N HIS A 805 -47.35 -0.64 13.65
CA HIS A 805 -48.74 -0.83 14.04
C HIS A 805 -49.74 -0.54 12.91
N GLU A 806 -49.29 -0.02 11.78
CA GLU A 806 -50.17 0.31 10.65
C GLU A 806 -50.43 -0.94 9.80
N ALA A 807 -51.71 -1.20 9.48
CA ALA A 807 -52.12 -2.39 8.76
C ALA A 807 -51.44 -2.56 7.38
N GLU A 808 -51.06 -1.45 6.75
CA GLU A 808 -50.36 -1.42 5.46
C GLU A 808 -48.94 -1.99 5.56
N PHE A 809 -48.20 -1.68 6.63
CA PHE A 809 -46.80 -2.09 6.82
C PHE A 809 -46.63 -3.32 7.71
N MET A 810 -47.67 -3.67 8.47
CA MET A 810 -47.71 -4.81 9.39
C MET A 810 -47.31 -6.15 8.72
N PRO A 811 -47.64 -6.45 7.45
CA PRO A 811 -47.17 -7.66 6.77
C PRO A 811 -45.64 -7.76 6.66
N PHE A 812 -44.92 -6.65 6.55
CA PHE A 812 -43.46 -6.63 6.42
C PHE A 812 -42.75 -6.71 7.80
N VAL A 813 -43.48 -6.40 8.88
CA VAL A 813 -42.98 -6.54 10.27
C VAL A 813 -43.35 -7.89 10.88
N MET A 814 -44.55 -8.40 10.56
CA MET A 814 -45.10 -9.68 11.01
C MET A 814 -44.86 -10.82 10.03
N ALA A 815 -44.32 -10.54 8.84
CA ALA A 815 -43.69 -11.57 8.03
C ALA A 815 -42.79 -12.37 8.98
N PRO A 816 -42.95 -13.70 9.08
CA PRO A 816 -41.92 -14.48 9.73
C PRO A 816 -40.64 -14.04 9.03
N VAL A 817 -39.65 -13.54 9.79
CA VAL A 817 -38.29 -13.63 9.30
C VAL A 817 -38.23 -15.08 8.87
N ALA A 818 -38.15 -15.33 7.56
CA ALA A 818 -37.69 -16.61 7.11
C ALA A 818 -36.31 -16.65 7.76
N ARG A 819 -36.25 -17.25 8.96
CA ARG A 819 -35.16 -18.13 9.26
C ARG A 819 -35.01 -18.87 7.95
N ALA A 820 -33.83 -18.82 7.36
CA ALA A 820 -33.44 -19.86 6.44
C ALA A 820 -33.42 -21.18 7.24
N SER A 821 -34.60 -21.62 7.69
CA SER A 821 -34.93 -22.99 7.92
C SER A 821 -34.84 -23.59 6.55
N PHE A 822 -33.72 -24.25 6.32
CA PHE A 822 -33.56 -25.32 5.34
C PHE A 822 -34.88 -26.11 5.26
N GLN A 823 -35.73 -25.77 4.30
CA GLN A 823 -36.78 -26.64 3.83
C GLN A 823 -36.45 -26.91 2.37
N ARG A 824 -36.01 -28.14 2.13
CA ARG A 824 -35.98 -28.72 0.80
C ARG A 824 -37.41 -28.64 0.24
N GLU A 825 -37.60 -27.85 -0.79
CA GLU A 825 -38.65 -28.12 -1.76
C GLU A 825 -38.14 -29.22 -2.68
N ASP A 826 -38.62 -30.44 -2.42
CA ASP A 826 -38.59 -31.52 -3.39
C ASP A 826 -39.57 -31.18 -4.52
N GLU A 827 -39.16 -30.33 -5.47
CA GLU A 827 -39.73 -30.35 -6.82
C GLU A 827 -38.63 -30.48 -7.88
N ASP A 828 -38.77 -31.58 -8.60
CA ASP A 828 -37.85 -32.26 -9.48
C ASP A 828 -37.65 -31.50 -10.81
N THR A 829 -36.64 -30.61 -10.89
CA THR A 829 -35.92 -30.33 -12.14
C THR A 829 -34.51 -29.79 -11.89
N GLY A 830 -33.51 -30.68 -11.82
CA GLY A 830 -32.09 -30.34 -11.98
C GLY A 830 -31.36 -30.05 -10.66
N VAL A 831 -30.64 -31.06 -10.17
CA VAL A 831 -29.72 -30.93 -9.01
C VAL A 831 -28.72 -29.80 -9.28
N ASN A 832 -28.88 -28.65 -8.63
CA ASN A 832 -27.81 -27.66 -8.59
C ASN A 832 -26.72 -28.25 -7.68
N GLU A 833 -25.60 -28.68 -8.26
CA GLU A 833 -24.56 -29.43 -7.54
C GLU A 833 -23.79 -28.58 -6.50
N ASN A 834 -23.89 -27.24 -6.55
CA ASN A 834 -23.15 -26.29 -5.72
C ASN A 834 -24.05 -25.16 -5.16
N LEU A 835 -23.59 -24.49 -4.09
CA LEU A 835 -24.22 -23.32 -3.48
C LEU A 835 -24.28 -22.15 -4.48
N SER A 836 -25.42 -21.48 -4.55
CA SER A 836 -25.62 -20.24 -5.32
C SER A 836 -25.61 -19.02 -4.42
N LEU A 837 -25.15 -17.88 -4.94
CA LEU A 837 -25.13 -16.61 -4.22
C LEU A 837 -26.56 -16.05 -4.14
N PRO A 838 -27.11 -15.76 -2.95
CA PRO A 838 -28.44 -15.18 -2.80
C PRO A 838 -28.35 -13.64 -2.86
N LEU A 839 -27.73 -13.13 -3.93
CA LEU A 839 -27.60 -11.71 -4.23
C LEU A 839 -27.71 -11.51 -5.74
N ASP A 840 -28.27 -10.38 -6.15
CA ASP A 840 -28.37 -9.99 -7.54
C ASP A 840 -27.01 -9.58 -8.13
N ALA A 841 -26.90 -9.61 -9.45
CA ALA A 841 -25.67 -9.27 -10.17
C ALA A 841 -25.16 -7.84 -9.87
N GLY A 842 -26.04 -6.90 -9.52
CA GLY A 842 -25.68 -5.53 -9.15
C GLY A 842 -25.09 -5.38 -7.74
N GLN A 843 -25.27 -6.38 -6.88
CA GLN A 843 -24.80 -6.38 -5.50
C GLN A 843 -23.39 -6.98 -5.34
N VAL A 844 -22.84 -7.53 -6.42
CA VAL A 844 -21.44 -7.97 -6.49
C VAL A 844 -20.62 -6.90 -7.22
N VAL A 845 -19.93 -6.07 -6.45
CA VAL A 845 -19.23 -4.89 -6.95
C VAL A 845 -17.74 -5.17 -7.04
N ILE A 846 -17.18 -5.06 -8.23
CA ILE A 846 -15.72 -5.05 -8.42
C ILE A 846 -15.24 -3.63 -8.13
N VAL A 847 -14.37 -3.49 -7.15
CA VAL A 847 -13.81 -2.19 -6.76
C VAL A 847 -12.48 -2.03 -7.50
N ASP A 848 -12.54 -1.46 -8.71
CA ASP A 848 -11.40 -1.21 -9.61
C ASP A 848 -11.29 0.26 -10.09
N ASN A 849 -12.21 1.12 -9.65
CA ASN A 849 -12.29 2.54 -10.01
C ASN A 849 -12.87 3.37 -8.84
N ASP A 850 -12.74 4.69 -8.91
CA ASP A 850 -13.13 5.61 -7.83
C ASP A 850 -14.63 5.57 -7.48
N ASP A 851 -15.51 5.35 -8.45
CA ASP A 851 -16.96 5.28 -8.21
C ASP A 851 -17.34 4.01 -7.43
N ALA A 852 -16.71 2.88 -7.77
CA ALA A 852 -16.85 1.66 -6.99
C ALA A 852 -16.24 1.79 -5.58
N VAL A 853 -15.16 2.57 -5.41
CA VAL A 853 -14.61 2.87 -4.07
C VAL A 853 -15.60 3.68 -3.24
N ARG A 854 -16.22 4.71 -3.84
CA ARG A 854 -17.25 5.51 -3.17
C ARG A 854 -18.42 4.65 -2.69
N LEU A 855 -18.95 3.78 -3.56
CA LEU A 855 -20.02 2.85 -3.19
C LEU A 855 -19.60 1.93 -2.03
N ALA A 856 -18.37 1.41 -2.06
CA ALA A 856 -17.84 0.60 -0.96
C ALA A 856 -17.73 1.40 0.36
N TYR A 857 -17.35 2.68 0.30
CA TYR A 857 -17.36 3.56 1.47
C TYR A 857 -18.78 3.78 2.00
N ASP A 858 -19.74 4.12 1.14
CA ASP A 858 -21.11 4.44 1.52
C ASP A 858 -21.84 3.25 2.17
N VAL A 859 -21.52 2.02 1.76
CA VAL A 859 -22.09 0.80 2.34
C VAL A 859 -21.33 0.33 3.58
N LEU A 860 -19.98 0.31 3.54
CA LEU A 860 -19.19 -0.32 4.61
C LEU A 860 -18.81 0.63 5.77
N MET A 861 -19.01 1.94 5.64
CA MET A 861 -18.79 2.93 6.72
C MET A 861 -20.02 3.20 7.58
N GLN A 862 -21.16 2.60 7.28
CA GLN A 862 -22.38 2.89 8.00
C GLN A 862 -22.28 2.47 9.46
N GLU A 863 -22.75 3.34 10.37
CA GLU A 863 -22.69 3.11 11.82
C GLU A 863 -23.41 1.82 12.29
N ASN A 864 -24.23 1.23 11.43
CA ASN A 864 -25.07 0.08 11.72
C ASN A 864 -24.54 -1.25 11.14
N LEU A 865 -23.39 -1.23 10.46
CA LEU A 865 -22.80 -2.43 9.91
C LEU A 865 -22.49 -3.41 11.03
N ALA A 866 -23.25 -4.52 11.09
CA ALA A 866 -23.17 -5.47 12.20
C ALA A 866 -22.02 -6.46 12.00
N ARG A 867 -21.87 -6.98 10.78
CA ARG A 867 -20.89 -8.00 10.45
C ARG A 867 -20.44 -7.92 8.99
N VAL A 868 -19.29 -8.50 8.71
CA VAL A 868 -18.75 -8.70 7.37
C VAL A 868 -18.11 -10.08 7.24
N GLY A 869 -18.26 -10.74 6.09
CA GLY A 869 -17.52 -11.92 5.68
C GLY A 869 -16.29 -11.49 4.88
N ILE A 870 -15.15 -12.11 5.13
CA ILE A 870 -13.86 -11.68 4.60
C ILE A 870 -13.08 -12.88 4.07
N ASP A 871 -12.57 -12.72 2.86
CA ASP A 871 -11.66 -13.65 2.20
C ASP A 871 -10.61 -12.88 1.38
N ALA A 872 -9.55 -13.56 0.90
CA ALA A 872 -8.54 -12.95 0.04
C ALA A 872 -7.99 -13.95 -0.98
N GLU A 873 -7.64 -13.46 -2.18
CA GLU A 873 -7.15 -14.31 -3.27
C GLU A 873 -5.85 -13.81 -3.92
N TRP A 874 -5.02 -14.77 -4.33
CA TRP A 874 -3.72 -14.51 -4.96
C TRP A 874 -3.30 -15.63 -5.91
N ARG A 875 -2.43 -15.31 -6.87
CA ARG A 875 -1.86 -16.32 -7.77
C ARG A 875 -1.12 -17.41 -6.97
N PRO A 876 -1.32 -18.72 -7.25
CA PRO A 876 -0.66 -19.81 -6.54
C PRO A 876 0.87 -19.64 -6.43
N ASP A 877 1.40 -19.83 -5.22
CA ASP A 877 2.84 -19.76 -4.97
C ASP A 877 3.56 -20.86 -5.77
N SER A 878 4.42 -20.45 -6.71
CA SER A 878 5.11 -21.37 -7.61
C SER A 878 6.27 -22.10 -6.93
N GLY A 879 6.02 -23.22 -6.23
CA GLY A 879 7.07 -24.12 -5.72
C GLY A 879 8.03 -23.54 -4.66
N ARG A 880 8.74 -24.41 -3.93
CA ARG A 880 9.65 -24.00 -2.84
C ARG A 880 10.78 -23.10 -3.37
N GLY A 881 10.85 -21.85 -2.86
CA GLY A 881 11.97 -20.93 -3.09
C GLY A 881 11.65 -19.63 -3.82
N TYR A 882 10.43 -19.45 -4.32
CA TYR A 882 9.97 -18.18 -4.87
C TYR A 882 9.40 -17.28 -3.77
N ALA A 883 9.49 -15.96 -3.97
CA ALA A 883 8.80 -15.02 -3.10
C ALA A 883 7.28 -15.32 -3.17
N PRO A 884 6.57 -15.25 -2.04
CA PRO A 884 5.12 -15.43 -2.03
C PRO A 884 4.46 -14.48 -3.05
N SER A 885 3.40 -14.90 -3.75
CA SER A 885 2.62 -14.00 -4.59
C SER A 885 1.92 -12.94 -3.73
N LYS A 886 1.71 -11.76 -4.31
CA LYS A 886 0.98 -10.67 -3.65
C LYS A 886 -0.51 -10.98 -3.58
N CYS A 887 -1.17 -10.51 -2.53
CA CYS A 887 -2.62 -10.46 -2.49
C CYS A 887 -3.13 -9.62 -3.68
N SER A 888 -3.99 -10.22 -4.51
CA SER A 888 -4.47 -9.63 -5.77
C SER A 888 -5.92 -9.18 -5.68
N LEU A 889 -6.71 -9.81 -4.81
CA LEU A 889 -8.12 -9.50 -4.58
C LEU A 889 -8.43 -9.65 -3.09
N LEU A 890 -9.20 -8.72 -2.52
CA LEU A 890 -9.74 -8.81 -1.16
C LEU A 890 -11.26 -8.75 -1.24
N GLN A 891 -11.93 -9.74 -0.66
CA GLN A 891 -13.39 -9.85 -0.67
C GLN A 891 -13.96 -9.41 0.67
N ILE A 892 -14.94 -8.52 0.65
CA ILE A 892 -15.70 -8.11 1.83
C ILE A 892 -17.19 -8.22 1.51
N ALA A 893 -17.84 -9.20 2.13
CA ALA A 893 -19.28 -9.40 2.07
C ALA A 893 -19.96 -8.76 3.29
N CYS A 894 -21.05 -8.06 3.08
CA CYS A 894 -22.00 -7.70 4.13
C CYS A 894 -23.38 -8.29 3.78
N ASP A 895 -24.39 -8.04 4.61
CA ASP A 895 -25.72 -8.62 4.39
C ASP A 895 -26.40 -8.10 3.10
N SER A 896 -25.94 -6.97 2.52
CA SER A 896 -26.51 -6.37 1.31
C SER A 896 -25.64 -6.47 0.05
N HIS A 897 -24.31 -6.57 0.17
CA HIS A 897 -23.37 -6.48 -0.95
C HIS A 897 -22.15 -7.36 -0.76
N VAL A 898 -21.47 -7.69 -1.86
CA VAL A 898 -20.10 -8.23 -1.86
C VAL A 898 -19.19 -7.35 -2.67
N PHE A 899 -18.16 -6.81 -2.01
CA PHE A 899 -17.14 -5.98 -2.62
C PHE A 899 -15.88 -6.81 -2.91
N LEU A 900 -15.47 -6.84 -4.18
CA LEU A 900 -14.26 -7.49 -4.66
C LEU A 900 -13.21 -6.40 -4.94
N PHE A 901 -12.39 -6.09 -3.94
CA PHE A 901 -11.36 -5.05 -4.05
C PHE A 901 -10.19 -5.51 -4.91
N ASP A 902 -10.06 -4.90 -6.09
CA ASP A 902 -8.94 -5.14 -7.00
C ASP A 902 -7.70 -4.38 -6.52
N LEU A 903 -6.90 -5.06 -5.69
CA LEU A 903 -5.69 -4.49 -5.08
C LEU A 903 -4.55 -4.26 -6.09
N LEU A 904 -4.73 -4.66 -7.35
CA LEU A 904 -3.81 -4.34 -8.45
C LEU A 904 -4.22 -3.07 -9.20
N ALA A 905 -5.51 -2.74 -9.21
CA ALA A 905 -6.05 -1.54 -9.84
C ALA A 905 -6.02 -0.33 -8.90
N ILE A 906 -6.28 -0.54 -7.60
CA ILE A 906 -6.49 0.54 -6.63
C ILE A 906 -5.32 0.63 -5.63
N PRO A 907 -4.73 1.82 -5.42
CA PRO A 907 -3.75 2.03 -4.37
C PRO A 907 -4.36 1.84 -2.98
N ILE A 908 -3.72 1.03 -2.12
CA ILE A 908 -4.22 0.82 -0.74
C ILE A 908 -4.24 2.10 0.10
N SER A 909 -3.40 3.10 -0.22
CA SER A 909 -3.45 4.41 0.44
C SER A 909 -4.83 5.06 0.38
N ASP A 910 -5.58 4.79 -0.69
CA ASP A 910 -6.89 5.37 -0.95
C ASP A 910 -8.01 4.59 -0.23
N LEU A 911 -7.69 3.38 0.28
CA LEU A 911 -8.57 2.49 1.04
C LEU A 911 -8.19 2.39 2.53
N GLU A 912 -7.11 3.06 2.96
CA GLU A 912 -6.55 2.94 4.32
C GLU A 912 -7.57 3.33 5.40
N GLU A 913 -8.39 4.37 5.16
CA GLU A 913 -9.45 4.78 6.07
C GLU A 913 -10.60 3.75 6.08
N LEU A 914 -11.02 3.26 4.91
CA LEU A 914 -12.04 2.21 4.77
C LEU A 914 -11.72 0.98 5.58
N PHE A 915 -10.55 0.43 5.29
CA PHE A 915 -10.04 -0.75 5.93
C PHE A 915 -9.78 -0.49 7.42
N SER A 916 -9.21 0.66 7.80
CA SER A 916 -9.02 0.96 9.22
C SER A 916 -10.34 0.99 10.00
N HIS A 917 -11.42 1.55 9.44
CA HIS A 917 -12.73 1.54 10.07
C HIS A 917 -13.25 0.11 10.25
N ILE A 918 -13.24 -0.69 9.17
CA ILE A 918 -13.72 -2.08 9.22
C ILE A 918 -12.88 -2.87 10.22
N TRP A 919 -11.56 -2.97 10.00
CA TRP A 919 -10.66 -3.84 10.77
C TRP A 919 -10.59 -3.45 12.25
N THR A 920 -10.54 -2.17 12.59
CA THR A 920 -10.36 -1.72 13.98
C THR A 920 -11.66 -1.50 14.74
N SER A 921 -12.82 -1.56 14.07
CA SER A 921 -14.11 -1.42 14.75
C SER A 921 -14.36 -2.58 15.72
N PRO A 922 -14.58 -2.33 17.01
CA PRO A 922 -14.99 -3.37 17.95
C PRO A 922 -16.46 -3.78 17.79
N VAL A 923 -17.24 -3.03 16.98
CA VAL A 923 -18.67 -3.25 16.77
C VAL A 923 -18.91 -4.17 15.58
N ILE A 924 -18.21 -3.94 14.47
CA ILE A 924 -18.34 -4.76 13.27
C ILE A 924 -17.68 -6.11 13.50
N LEU A 925 -18.45 -7.20 13.42
CA LEU A 925 -17.97 -8.58 13.51
C LEU A 925 -17.35 -9.02 12.17
N LYS A 926 -16.08 -9.47 12.17
CA LYS A 926 -15.41 -9.97 10.96
C LYS A 926 -15.43 -11.48 10.99
N LEU A 927 -16.11 -12.07 10.02
CA LEU A 927 -16.19 -13.49 9.81
C LEU A 927 -15.15 -13.89 8.77
N GLY A 928 -14.39 -14.93 9.05
CA GLY A 928 -13.42 -15.51 8.12
C GLY A 928 -13.30 -17.02 8.31
N TYR A 929 -12.59 -17.70 7.43
CA TYR A 929 -12.28 -19.13 7.58
C TYR A 929 -10.80 -19.37 7.36
N ALA A 930 -10.07 -19.70 8.43
CA ALA A 930 -8.60 -19.73 8.44
C ALA A 930 -7.96 -18.35 8.08
N LEU A 931 -8.61 -17.27 8.52
CA LEU A 931 -8.36 -15.88 8.10
C LEU A 931 -6.96 -15.36 8.45
N ASP A 932 -6.29 -15.98 9.43
CA ASP A 932 -4.91 -15.66 9.81
C ASP A 932 -3.94 -15.78 8.61
N GLY A 933 -4.19 -16.70 7.68
CA GLY A 933 -3.42 -16.84 6.45
C GLY A 933 -3.56 -15.63 5.52
N ASP A 934 -4.80 -15.19 5.32
CA ASP A 934 -5.18 -14.06 4.46
C ASP A 934 -4.64 -12.75 4.99
N ILE A 935 -4.78 -12.52 6.31
CA ILE A 935 -4.25 -11.33 6.98
C ILE A 935 -2.73 -11.27 6.86
N LYS A 936 -2.02 -12.40 7.07
CA LYS A 936 -0.56 -12.46 6.89
C LYS A 936 -0.17 -12.15 5.46
N ARG A 937 -0.94 -12.64 4.47
CA ARG A 937 -0.71 -12.35 3.05
C ARG A 937 -0.90 -10.85 2.75
N LEU A 938 -1.95 -10.22 3.28
CA LEU A 938 -2.20 -8.78 3.17
C LEU A 938 -1.10 -7.94 3.83
N GLN A 939 -0.72 -8.25 5.08
CA GLN A 939 0.36 -7.56 5.80
C GLN A 939 1.73 -7.71 5.11
N TRP A 940 1.99 -8.88 4.52
CA TRP A 940 3.20 -9.11 3.73
C TRP A 940 3.18 -8.33 2.42
N THR A 941 2.03 -8.27 1.76
CA THR A 941 1.85 -7.55 0.48
C THR A 941 1.97 -6.04 0.68
N PHE A 942 1.47 -5.51 1.80
CA PHE A 942 1.41 -4.09 2.12
C PHE A 942 2.01 -3.78 3.52
N PRO A 943 3.34 -3.92 3.70
CA PRO A 943 3.98 -3.81 5.02
C PRO A 943 4.01 -2.39 5.58
N GLU A 944 3.91 -1.39 4.71
CA GLU A 944 3.93 0.04 5.07
C GLU A 944 2.58 0.49 5.65
N GLU A 945 1.48 -0.13 5.18
CA GLU A 945 0.10 0.25 5.53
C GLU A 945 -0.29 -0.21 6.93
N THR A 946 -1.03 0.63 7.65
CA THR A 946 -1.34 0.42 9.07
C THR A 946 -2.69 -0.22 9.30
N CYS A 947 -3.62 -0.15 8.34
CA CYS A 947 -4.98 -0.69 8.45
C CYS A 947 -5.00 -2.20 8.74
N PHE A 948 -4.09 -2.99 8.16
CA PHE A 948 -4.04 -4.45 8.36
C PHE A 948 -3.29 -4.89 9.63
N LYS A 949 -2.71 -3.96 10.42
CA LYS A 949 -1.87 -4.31 11.59
C LYS A 949 -2.68 -4.57 12.87
N ARG A 950 -3.94 -4.13 12.91
CA ARG A 950 -4.82 -4.29 14.07
C ARG A 950 -6.21 -4.69 13.58
N LEU A 951 -6.67 -5.83 14.06
CA LEU A 951 -8.01 -6.33 13.79
C LEU A 951 -8.74 -6.59 15.11
N GLU A 952 -9.98 -6.16 15.20
CA GLU A 952 -10.84 -6.32 16.38
C GLU A 952 -12.11 -7.07 16.00
N ASN A 953 -12.74 -7.73 16.98
CA ASN A 953 -14.03 -8.41 16.80
C ASN A 953 -14.04 -9.38 15.60
N ILE A 954 -13.03 -10.24 15.50
CA ILE A 954 -12.95 -11.30 14.49
C ILE A 954 -13.48 -12.61 15.07
N GLN A 955 -14.23 -13.34 14.28
CA GLN A 955 -14.62 -14.72 14.55
C GLN A 955 -14.23 -15.60 13.35
N ASP A 956 -13.26 -16.49 13.57
CA ASP A 956 -12.88 -17.49 12.59
C ASP A 956 -13.83 -18.69 12.68
N LEU A 957 -14.57 -18.96 11.61
CA LEU A 957 -15.55 -20.04 11.56
C LEU A 957 -14.90 -21.43 11.56
N SER A 958 -13.61 -21.54 11.25
CA SER A 958 -12.88 -22.81 11.38
C SER A 958 -12.76 -23.25 12.85
N ASP A 959 -12.62 -22.29 13.77
CA ASP A 959 -12.62 -22.54 15.21
C ASP A 959 -14.02 -22.93 15.71
N LEU A 960 -15.06 -22.25 15.22
CA LEU A 960 -16.45 -22.53 15.60
C LEU A 960 -16.90 -23.91 15.10
N ALA A 961 -16.56 -24.28 13.87
CA ALA A 961 -16.85 -25.59 13.30
C ALA A 961 -16.23 -26.73 14.11
N SER A 962 -15.02 -26.54 14.65
CA SER A 962 -14.34 -27.55 15.46
C SER A 962 -15.07 -27.86 16.79
N THR A 963 -15.88 -26.93 17.29
CA THR A 963 -16.55 -27.00 18.59
C THR A 963 -18.04 -27.33 18.49
N THR A 964 -18.72 -26.90 17.42
CA THR A 964 -20.19 -26.95 17.31
C THR A 964 -20.70 -27.83 16.16
N ALA A 965 -19.89 -28.18 15.16
CA ALA A 965 -20.37 -28.96 14.03
C ALA A 965 -20.66 -30.44 14.42
N PRO A 966 -21.74 -31.04 13.89
CA PRO A 966 -22.12 -32.42 14.20
C PRO A 966 -21.11 -33.46 13.73
N ASP A 967 -20.34 -33.16 12.68
CA ASP A 967 -19.23 -33.99 12.19
C ASP A 967 -17.89 -33.24 12.35
N LYS A 968 -17.05 -33.72 13.27
CA LYS A 968 -15.75 -33.13 13.58
C LYS A 968 -14.70 -33.33 12.46
N ASN A 969 -15.04 -34.03 11.39
CA ASN A 969 -14.15 -34.31 10.26
C ASN A 969 -14.33 -33.37 9.06
N LEU A 970 -15.22 -32.37 9.12
CA LEU A 970 -15.41 -31.40 8.03
C LEU A 970 -14.19 -30.48 7.93
N ARG A 971 -13.34 -30.68 6.91
CA ARG A 971 -12.13 -29.88 6.65
C ARG A 971 -12.32 -29.00 5.41
N GLY A 972 -12.15 -27.69 5.60
CA GLY A 972 -12.27 -26.67 4.55
C GLY A 972 -13.68 -26.09 4.45
N LEU A 973 -13.77 -24.83 3.99
CA LEU A 973 -15.00 -24.06 3.94
C LEU A 973 -16.12 -24.74 3.13
N SER A 974 -15.82 -25.28 1.95
CA SER A 974 -16.78 -26.04 1.12
C SER A 974 -17.32 -27.31 1.81
N ALA A 975 -16.50 -28.01 2.62
CA ALA A 975 -16.98 -29.17 3.37
C ALA A 975 -17.89 -28.72 4.53
N LEU A 976 -17.57 -27.58 5.15
CA LEU A 976 -18.41 -26.99 6.17
C LEU A 976 -19.76 -26.52 5.60
N ALA A 977 -19.76 -25.88 4.44
CA ALA A 977 -20.96 -25.52 3.68
C ALA A 977 -21.80 -26.76 3.37
N MET A 978 -21.20 -27.85 2.87
CA MET A 978 -21.94 -29.11 2.66
C MET A 978 -22.54 -29.66 3.96
N GLY A 979 -21.79 -29.61 5.06
CA GLY A 979 -22.25 -30.17 6.34
C GLY A 979 -23.34 -29.36 7.04
N ILE A 980 -23.40 -28.05 6.83
CA ILE A 980 -24.31 -27.13 7.52
C ILE A 980 -25.41 -26.62 6.60
N LEU A 981 -25.04 -26.19 5.39
CA LEU A 981 -25.93 -25.69 4.35
C LEU A 981 -26.32 -26.80 3.35
N GLY A 982 -25.92 -28.06 3.52
CA GLY A 982 -26.37 -29.16 2.65
C GLY A 982 -25.91 -29.11 1.18
N VAL A 983 -25.15 -28.09 0.77
CA VAL A 983 -24.59 -27.90 -0.58
C VAL A 983 -23.14 -27.40 -0.49
N PRO A 984 -22.24 -27.85 -1.39
CA PRO A 984 -20.83 -27.47 -1.35
C PRO A 984 -20.57 -26.16 -2.12
N LEU A 985 -19.44 -25.51 -1.82
CA LEU A 985 -18.89 -24.45 -2.68
C LEU A 985 -18.12 -25.07 -3.86
N ASP A 986 -18.25 -24.49 -5.07
CA ASP A 986 -17.44 -24.87 -6.24
C ASP A 986 -15.99 -24.45 -6.01
N LYS A 987 -15.02 -25.37 -6.18
CA LYS A 987 -13.59 -25.13 -5.93
C LYS A 987 -12.77 -24.85 -7.18
N ARG A 988 -13.40 -24.77 -8.36
CA ARG A 988 -12.66 -24.68 -9.64
C ARG A 988 -11.74 -23.46 -9.75
N GLN A 989 -12.08 -22.35 -9.08
CA GLN A 989 -11.34 -21.09 -9.17
C GLN A 989 -10.38 -20.83 -7.98
N GLN A 990 -10.37 -21.69 -6.96
CA GLN A 990 -9.53 -21.54 -5.75
C GLN A 990 -8.02 -21.43 -6.04
N THR A 991 -7.55 -21.99 -7.16
CA THR A 991 -6.13 -21.95 -7.56
C THR A 991 -5.91 -21.29 -8.91
N SER A 992 -6.79 -20.34 -9.26
CA SER A 992 -6.70 -19.58 -10.50
C SER A 992 -5.61 -18.51 -10.45
N ASP A 993 -5.21 -18.02 -11.62
CA ASP A 993 -4.31 -16.87 -11.71
C ASP A 993 -5.09 -15.58 -11.43
N TRP A 994 -5.18 -15.21 -10.15
CA TRP A 994 -5.88 -14.02 -9.68
C TRP A 994 -5.20 -12.68 -10.03
N GLU A 995 -4.01 -12.71 -10.64
CA GLU A 995 -3.35 -11.53 -11.23
C GLU A 995 -3.84 -11.26 -12.67
N ARG A 996 -4.54 -12.21 -13.30
CA ARG A 996 -5.05 -12.05 -14.66
C ARG A 996 -6.20 -11.05 -14.71
N ARG A 997 -6.13 -10.10 -15.65
CA ARG A 997 -7.21 -9.15 -15.95
C ARG A 997 -7.66 -9.22 -17.42
N PRO A 998 -8.95 -9.00 -17.71
CA PRO A 998 -10.06 -8.86 -16.75
C PRO A 998 -10.33 -10.16 -15.99
N LEU A 999 -10.94 -10.07 -14.80
CA LEU A 999 -11.42 -11.25 -14.07
C LEU A 999 -12.53 -11.94 -14.88
N THR A 1000 -12.53 -13.27 -14.88
CA THR A 1000 -13.57 -14.04 -15.56
C THR A 1000 -14.87 -14.05 -14.74
N PRO A 1001 -16.06 -14.17 -15.36
CA PRO A 1001 -17.33 -14.29 -14.65
C PRO A 1001 -17.31 -15.40 -13.59
N GLU A 1002 -16.62 -16.51 -13.88
CA GLU A 1002 -16.47 -17.63 -12.96
C GLU A 1002 -15.61 -17.27 -11.73
N GLN A 1003 -14.55 -16.47 -11.91
CA GLN A 1003 -13.72 -15.97 -10.79
C GLN A 1003 -14.50 -15.00 -9.90
N ILE A 1004 -15.30 -14.12 -10.50
CA ILE A 1004 -16.14 -13.15 -9.78
C ILE A 1004 -17.18 -13.89 -8.94
N ALA A 1005 -17.90 -14.84 -9.55
CA ALA A 1005 -18.91 -15.63 -8.85
C ALA A 1005 -18.30 -16.45 -7.70
N TYR A 1006 -17.14 -17.07 -7.92
CA TYR A 1006 -16.42 -17.81 -6.87
C TYR A 1006 -16.04 -16.89 -5.70
N ALA A 1007 -15.36 -15.78 -5.98
CA ALA A 1007 -14.86 -14.86 -4.96
C ALA A 1007 -15.99 -14.26 -4.12
N ALA A 1008 -17.11 -13.91 -4.78
CA ALA A 1008 -18.27 -13.37 -4.08
C ALA A 1008 -18.90 -14.41 -3.13
N LEU A 1009 -19.03 -15.65 -3.61
CA LEU A 1009 -19.62 -16.75 -2.84
C LEU A 1009 -18.75 -17.16 -1.64
N ASP A 1010 -17.42 -17.17 -1.76
CA ASP A 1010 -16.51 -17.59 -0.69
C ASP A 1010 -16.60 -16.64 0.53
N ALA A 1011 -16.70 -15.33 0.29
CA ALA A 1011 -16.89 -14.35 1.36
C ALA A 1011 -18.34 -14.35 1.91
N PHE A 1012 -19.36 -14.42 1.07
CA PHE A 1012 -20.76 -14.37 1.51
C PHE A 1012 -21.20 -15.64 2.25
N CYS A 1013 -20.67 -16.81 1.87
CA CYS A 1013 -20.93 -18.08 2.55
C CYS A 1013 -20.61 -18.02 4.05
N LEU A 1014 -19.67 -17.17 4.47
CA LEU A 1014 -19.32 -16.97 5.87
C LEU A 1014 -20.49 -16.37 6.67
N LEU A 1015 -21.27 -15.47 6.07
CA LEU A 1015 -22.45 -14.86 6.70
C LEU A 1015 -23.55 -15.91 6.92
N LEU A 1016 -23.80 -16.74 5.89
CA LEU A 1016 -24.79 -17.83 5.89
C LEU A 1016 -24.45 -18.91 6.93
N LEU A 1017 -23.17 -19.29 7.00
CA LEU A 1017 -22.68 -20.25 7.98
C LEU A 1017 -22.83 -19.71 9.40
N HIS A 1018 -22.44 -18.45 9.63
CA HIS A 1018 -22.58 -17.82 10.93
C HIS A 1018 -24.04 -17.77 11.42
N ASP A 1019 -24.99 -17.45 10.54
CA ASP A 1019 -26.43 -17.48 10.88
C ASP A 1019 -26.90 -18.88 11.26
N SER A 1020 -26.43 -19.89 10.52
CA SER A 1020 -26.77 -21.29 10.78
C SER A 1020 -26.22 -21.78 12.12
N PHE A 1021 -25.02 -21.35 12.51
CA PHE A 1021 -24.43 -21.67 13.81
C PHE A 1021 -25.22 -21.06 14.97
N GLN A 1022 -25.64 -19.80 14.86
CA GLN A 1022 -26.45 -19.14 15.90
C GLN A 1022 -27.80 -19.85 16.12
N HIS A 1023 -28.41 -20.39 15.07
CA HIS A 1023 -29.63 -21.18 15.17
C HIS A 1023 -29.42 -22.54 15.85
N TYR A 1024 -28.26 -23.16 15.65
CA TYR A 1024 -27.90 -24.43 16.28
C TYR A 1024 -27.75 -24.30 17.81
N GLU A 1025 -27.08 -23.25 18.30
CA GLU A 1025 -26.92 -23.00 19.75
C GLU A 1025 -28.25 -22.75 20.48
N VAL A 1026 -29.19 -22.03 19.85
CA VAL A 1026 -30.52 -21.75 20.42
C VAL A 1026 -31.38 -23.02 20.53
N THR A 1027 -31.26 -23.94 19.56
CA THR A 1027 -32.03 -25.19 19.55
C THR A 1027 -31.53 -26.18 20.61
N VAL A 1028 -30.21 -26.22 20.87
CA VAL A 1028 -29.60 -27.05 21.92
C VAL A 1028 -29.85 -26.50 23.33
N THR A 1029 -29.87 -25.17 23.50
CA THR A 1029 -30.15 -24.52 24.80
C THR A 1029 -31.62 -24.61 25.21
N LEU A 1030 -32.56 -24.53 24.27
CA LEU A 1030 -34.01 -24.72 24.54
C LEU A 1030 -34.38 -26.20 24.80
N GLY A 1031 -33.58 -27.15 24.33
CA GLY A 1031 -33.76 -28.59 24.60
C GLY A 1031 -33.39 -29.03 26.04
N ASN A 1032 -32.79 -28.14 26.84
CA ASN A 1032 -32.27 -28.44 28.19
C ASN A 1032 -33.03 -27.71 29.32
N VAL A 1033 -34.33 -27.44 29.16
CA VAL A 1033 -35.19 -27.05 30.28
C VAL A 1033 -35.73 -28.31 30.95
N PRO A 1034 -35.45 -28.58 32.25
CA PRO A 1034 -36.04 -29.71 32.94
C PRO A 1034 -37.52 -29.42 33.17
N SER A 1035 -38.41 -30.16 32.50
CA SER A 1035 -39.82 -30.15 32.81
C SER A 1035 -40.04 -30.63 34.25
N SER A 1036 -40.65 -29.79 35.08
CA SER A 1036 -41.12 -30.12 36.41
C SER A 1036 -42.11 -31.31 36.36
N ASN A 1037 -41.71 -32.44 36.95
CA ASN A 1037 -42.59 -33.59 37.19
C ASN A 1037 -43.63 -33.27 38.27
N PRO A 1038 -44.87 -33.79 38.14
CA PRO A 1038 -45.73 -34.04 39.27
C PRO A 1038 -45.98 -35.55 39.51
N CYS A 1039 -45.84 -35.96 40.79
CA CYS A 1039 -46.28 -37.22 41.43
C CYS A 1039 -45.68 -38.56 40.90
N GLY A 1040 -45.33 -39.55 41.72
CA GLY A 1040 -45.39 -39.73 43.16
C GLY A 1040 -44.62 -41.00 43.60
N ASP A 1041 -44.65 -41.20 44.91
CA ASP A 1041 -44.31 -42.41 45.68
C ASP A 1041 -42.86 -42.63 46.21
N ALA A 1042 -42.79 -42.53 47.54
CA ALA A 1042 -41.77 -43.03 48.47
C ALA A 1042 -41.85 -44.59 48.58
N PRO A 1043 -40.97 -45.33 49.32
CA PRO A 1043 -40.09 -44.85 50.42
C PRO A 1043 -38.71 -45.55 50.63
N ARG A 1044 -37.88 -44.91 51.47
CA ARG A 1044 -36.86 -45.47 52.42
C ARG A 1044 -35.69 -46.27 51.81
N ALA A 1045 -34.41 -46.15 52.20
CA ALA A 1045 -33.77 -45.81 53.47
C ALA A 1045 -32.23 -45.71 53.30
N GLY A 1046 -31.50 -45.00 54.18
CA GLY A 1046 -30.16 -45.46 54.60
C GLY A 1046 -28.93 -44.59 54.32
N ARG A 1047 -28.59 -43.76 55.32
CA ARG A 1047 -27.24 -43.48 55.87
C ARG A 1047 -26.12 -42.95 54.95
N GLY A 1048 -25.59 -41.81 55.37
CA GLY A 1048 -24.15 -41.72 55.68
C GLY A 1048 -23.34 -40.70 54.88
N SER A 1049 -23.21 -39.50 55.45
CA SER A 1049 -21.96 -38.73 55.66
C SER A 1049 -20.79 -38.94 54.69
N VAL A 1050 -20.26 -37.84 54.13
CA VAL A 1050 -18.91 -37.29 54.45
C VAL A 1050 -18.46 -36.23 53.42
N MET A 1051 -18.17 -35.05 53.98
CA MET A 1051 -17.12 -34.06 53.66
C MET A 1051 -17.04 -33.26 52.34
N THR A 1052 -17.33 -31.97 52.54
CA THR A 1052 -16.48 -30.77 52.30
C THR A 1052 -15.97 -30.41 50.90
N HIS A 1053 -16.30 -29.14 50.54
CA HIS A 1053 -15.47 -28.09 49.94
C HIS A 1053 -14.45 -28.50 48.88
N ARG A 1054 -14.48 -27.93 47.67
CA ARG A 1054 -14.51 -26.48 47.39
C ARG A 1054 -15.05 -26.22 46.00
#